data_AF-A0A658BPF0-F1
#
_entry.id   AF-A0A658BPF0-F1
#
_cell.length_a   1.000
_cell.length_b   1.000
_cell.length_c   1.000
_cell.angle_alpha   90.00
_cell.angle_beta   90.00
_cell.angle_gamma   90.00
#
_symmetry.space_group_name_H-M   'P 1'
#
loop_
_entity.id
_entity.type
_entity.pdbx_description
1 polymer ?
#
loop_
_entity_poly.entity_id
_entity_poly.type
_entity_poly.pdbx_seq_one_letter_code
_entity_poly.pdbx_strand_id
1 'polypeptide(L)'
;MEAVQFIDLNAATVFLLVLIGFVAGMVSGFIGSGGAFVLTPAMMSLGAPAIVAVASNICHKFPKALVGTVKRHKYGQVDIKLGLVIGVFAELGVLYGKHVMTGIKHDFGAVGTDLYVSVIFIVVLAVVGGFVLRDYRRLRNMDHEAEPETPKLAKWVHSVNIPGTMVYFPSAKASISLLFIIPAGFATGFLASAIAVGGFIGVPAMIYLLGVPAIMATATELLIAFIMGLGGTIFYGLEGVVDVRLSMLILLGSLFGIQLGAIGSTYIKDYQVKQVMATIMLTVLFSRFFYMPGYLSDLHLIAPMDRGSIGTLKTLGDSVLAVALILGAVSVLTALTRGIAEHRKAGLAATYPETAEAIPSSVNLDPTGRFERIMLATDGSEYSSGAIRVAAEMARRNHAKLLIVSVAVFNPEYSTSVPGLEAAAEEMARRNAQGAMEQAAGLDPELVVMKAEDPYMGIVEAAEEYRADIIVMGRRGKRNLARAMVGDATARVIGRASCNVLVVPRGAGNCRTGILVATDGSRFSDAAAVTAGKLAVANNLPLSVVSVVLPSHNQQRRQEAQIAVQRVRKGLEKEHLPISAAVVEGGRADEVIVAQARKSGADMIVMGSHGRTGLDRVLLGSVAERVIGRSEIPVLAVKAA
;
A
#
# COMPACT_ATOMS: atom_id res chain seq x y z
N MET A 1 -33.67 13.25 33.53
CA MET A 1 -32.71 12.43 32.76
C MET A 1 -32.18 11.35 33.68
N GLU A 2 -32.49 10.08 33.44
CA GLU A 2 -31.76 8.98 34.09
C GLU A 2 -30.26 9.14 33.78
N ALA A 3 -29.42 9.06 34.81
CA ALA A 3 -27.98 9.14 34.63
C ALA A 3 -27.52 7.97 33.74
N VAL A 4 -26.71 8.28 32.72
CA VAL A 4 -26.11 7.24 31.87
C VAL A 4 -25.19 6.40 32.75
N GLN A 5 -25.52 5.13 32.95
CA GLN A 5 -24.63 4.19 33.60
C GLN A 5 -23.55 3.75 32.61
N PHE A 6 -22.32 4.20 32.88
CA PHE A 6 -21.14 3.69 32.21
C PHE A 6 -20.65 2.40 32.87
N ILE A 7 -19.91 1.58 32.13
CA ILE A 7 -19.35 0.33 32.66
C ILE A 7 -18.33 0.65 33.77
N ASP A 8 -18.36 -0.15 34.83
CA ASP A 8 -17.32 -0.18 35.85
C ASP A 8 -16.05 -0.87 35.33
N LEU A 9 -14.94 -0.15 35.39
CA LEU A 9 -13.65 -0.61 34.88
C LEU A 9 -12.82 -1.21 36.00
N ASN A 10 -12.90 -2.53 36.16
CA ASN A 10 -11.92 -3.30 36.93
C ASN A 10 -10.79 -3.82 36.03
N ALA A 11 -9.72 -4.37 36.63
CA ALA A 11 -8.56 -4.86 35.89
C ALA A 11 -8.90 -5.91 34.83
N ALA A 12 -9.88 -6.80 35.10
CA ALA A 12 -10.31 -7.82 34.15
C ALA A 12 -11.05 -7.22 32.96
N THR A 13 -12.00 -6.29 33.20
CA THR A 13 -12.73 -5.59 32.15
C THR A 13 -11.79 -4.76 31.28
N VAL A 14 -10.81 -4.08 31.88
CA VAL A 14 -9.78 -3.31 31.16
C VAL A 14 -8.97 -4.22 30.24
N PHE A 15 -8.45 -5.34 30.75
CA PHE A 15 -7.70 -6.30 29.95
C PHE A 15 -8.54 -6.85 28.80
N LEU A 16 -9.80 -7.21 29.07
CA LEU A 16 -10.69 -7.75 28.06
C LEU A 16 -11.04 -6.74 26.97
N LEU A 17 -11.26 -5.46 27.31
CA LEU A 17 -11.50 -4.40 26.33
C LEU A 17 -10.30 -4.17 25.41
N VAL A 18 -9.08 -4.20 25.96
CA VAL A 18 -7.85 -4.13 25.16
C VAL A 18 -7.72 -5.35 24.25
N LEU A 19 -8.01 -6.56 24.76
CA LEU A 19 -7.96 -7.80 23.98
C LEU A 19 -9.01 -7.81 22.85
N ILE A 20 -10.25 -7.44 23.14
CA ILE A 20 -11.32 -7.29 22.15
C ILE A 20 -10.93 -6.24 21.12
N GLY A 21 -10.40 -5.10 21.57
CA GLY A 21 -9.84 -4.08 20.70
C GLY A 21 -8.77 -4.64 19.77
N PHE A 22 -7.82 -5.41 20.29
CA PHE A 22 -6.77 -6.07 19.52
C PHE A 22 -7.33 -7.03 18.47
N VAL A 23 -8.25 -7.93 18.83
CA VAL A 23 -8.88 -8.87 17.89
C VAL A 23 -9.71 -8.15 16.84
N ALA A 24 -10.54 -7.19 17.23
CA ALA A 24 -11.32 -6.38 16.29
C ALA A 24 -10.40 -5.55 15.38
N GLY A 25 -9.26 -5.09 15.89
CA GLY A 25 -8.21 -4.46 15.12
C GLY A 25 -7.61 -5.40 14.06
N MET A 26 -7.28 -6.64 14.43
CA MET A 26 -6.80 -7.66 13.49
C MET A 26 -7.81 -7.92 12.38
N VAL A 27 -9.07 -8.16 12.74
CA VAL A 27 -10.16 -8.35 11.78
C VAL A 27 -10.33 -7.11 10.89
N SER A 28 -10.27 -5.91 11.47
CA SER A 28 -10.35 -4.64 10.73
C SER A 28 -9.20 -4.45 9.74
N GLY A 29 -7.96 -4.73 10.13
CA GLY A 29 -6.79 -4.60 9.24
C GLY A 29 -6.81 -5.62 8.12
N PHE A 30 -7.36 -6.81 8.40
CA PHE A 30 -7.46 -7.91 7.46
C PHE A 30 -8.57 -7.73 6.42
N ILE A 31 -9.73 -7.22 6.83
CA ILE A 31 -10.92 -7.07 5.98
C ILE A 31 -11.04 -5.64 5.40
N GLY A 32 -10.51 -4.64 6.09
CA GLY A 32 -10.64 -3.23 5.70
C GLY A 32 -11.98 -2.56 6.09
N SER A 33 -12.91 -3.27 6.75
CA SER A 33 -14.26 -2.77 7.07
C SER A 33 -14.45 -2.20 8.49
N GLY A 34 -13.34 -1.98 9.23
CA GLY A 34 -13.35 -1.22 10.49
C GLY A 34 -13.59 -2.02 11.78
N GLY A 35 -13.83 -3.34 11.73
CA GLY A 35 -14.02 -4.20 12.93
C GLY A 35 -15.21 -3.83 13.84
N ALA A 36 -15.90 -2.74 13.53
CA ALA A 36 -16.93 -2.11 14.35
C ALA A 36 -18.14 -3.03 14.57
N PHE A 37 -18.43 -3.90 13.61
CA PHE A 37 -19.55 -4.84 13.68
C PHE A 37 -19.37 -5.93 14.76
N VAL A 38 -18.13 -6.16 15.23
CA VAL A 38 -17.86 -7.07 16.35
C VAL A 38 -17.75 -6.29 17.67
N LEU A 39 -17.27 -5.04 17.60
CA LEU A 39 -17.03 -4.19 18.77
C LEU A 39 -18.30 -3.78 19.51
N THR A 40 -19.35 -3.36 18.79
CA THR A 40 -20.61 -2.95 19.44
C THR A 40 -21.25 -4.12 20.20
N PRO A 41 -21.44 -5.32 19.60
CA PRO A 41 -21.92 -6.49 20.33
C PRO A 41 -21.03 -6.90 21.51
N ALA A 42 -19.71 -6.76 21.37
CA ALA A 42 -18.78 -7.10 22.45
C ALA A 42 -18.88 -6.16 23.65
N MET A 43 -18.97 -4.85 23.44
CA MET A 43 -19.21 -3.90 24.53
C MET A 43 -20.57 -4.15 25.20
N MET A 44 -21.62 -4.42 24.41
CA MET A 44 -22.93 -4.76 24.97
C MET A 44 -22.91 -6.04 25.81
N SER A 45 -22.16 -7.04 25.37
CA SER A 45 -21.98 -8.31 26.11
C SER A 45 -21.28 -8.09 27.47
N LEU A 46 -20.43 -7.07 27.54
CA LEU A 46 -19.79 -6.61 28.79
C LEU A 46 -20.69 -5.73 29.67
N GLY A 47 -21.93 -5.48 29.25
CA GLY A 47 -22.91 -4.69 29.99
C GLY A 47 -22.97 -3.22 29.60
N ALA A 48 -22.34 -2.80 28.50
CA ALA A 48 -22.56 -1.44 27.98
C ALA A 48 -23.98 -1.33 27.42
N PRO A 49 -24.77 -0.30 27.79
CA PRO A 49 -25.99 0.03 27.05
C PRO A 49 -25.66 0.25 25.57
N ALA A 50 -26.53 -0.17 24.66
CA ALA A 50 -26.26 -0.13 23.23
C ALA A 50 -25.98 1.27 22.71
N ILE A 51 -26.72 2.28 23.19
CA ILE A 51 -26.44 3.68 22.83
C ILE A 51 -25.02 4.12 23.23
N VAL A 52 -24.54 3.68 24.39
CA VAL A 52 -23.17 3.96 24.86
C VAL A 52 -22.14 3.18 24.04
N ALA A 53 -22.41 1.89 23.76
CA ALA A 53 -21.55 1.05 22.94
C ALA A 53 -21.37 1.63 21.52
N VAL A 54 -22.47 2.02 20.87
CA VAL A 54 -22.46 2.62 19.53
C VAL A 54 -21.72 3.96 19.55
N ALA A 55 -22.06 4.87 20.46
CA ALA A 55 -21.42 6.16 20.58
C ALA A 55 -19.91 6.05 20.86
N SER A 56 -19.50 5.15 21.76
CA SER A 56 -18.10 4.89 22.09
C SER A 56 -17.33 4.25 20.92
N ASN A 57 -17.99 3.41 20.11
CA ASN A 57 -17.41 2.84 18.90
C ASN A 57 -17.21 3.89 17.80
N ILE A 58 -18.17 4.82 17.63
CA ILE A 58 -18.02 5.97 16.72
C ILE A 58 -16.81 6.83 17.13
N CYS A 59 -16.68 7.11 18.43
CA CYS A 59 -15.53 7.82 19.02
C CYS A 59 -14.20 7.08 18.79
N HIS A 60 -14.20 5.76 18.89
CA HIS A 60 -13.02 4.94 18.59
C HIS A 60 -12.62 4.95 17.10
N LYS A 61 -13.60 5.05 16.19
CA LYS A 61 -13.39 4.97 14.74
C LYS A 61 -12.77 6.24 14.18
N PHE A 62 -13.13 7.43 14.68
CA PHE A 62 -12.71 8.72 14.11
C PHE A 62 -11.18 8.90 13.98
N PRO A 63 -10.34 8.63 15.00
CA PRO A 63 -8.91 8.94 14.93
C PRO A 63 -8.19 8.04 13.93
N LYS A 64 -8.62 6.78 13.86
CA LYS A 64 -8.07 5.80 12.92
C LYS A 64 -8.43 6.13 11.48
N ALA A 65 -9.68 6.52 11.26
CA ALA A 65 -10.17 6.92 9.95
C ALA A 65 -9.41 8.14 9.42
N LEU A 66 -9.10 9.12 10.29
CA LEU A 66 -8.25 10.26 9.95
C LEU A 66 -6.84 9.82 9.50
N VAL A 67 -6.15 9.02 10.33
CA VAL A 67 -4.80 8.54 10.01
C VAL A 67 -4.79 7.71 8.73
N GLY A 68 -5.79 6.84 8.56
CA GLY A 68 -5.97 6.02 7.35
C GLY A 68 -6.18 6.87 6.10
N THR A 69 -7.03 7.89 6.19
CA THR A 69 -7.31 8.84 5.09
C THR A 69 -6.05 9.59 4.68
N VAL A 70 -5.33 10.19 5.64
CA VAL A 70 -4.09 10.93 5.37
C VAL A 70 -3.05 10.04 4.69
N LYS A 71 -2.90 8.80 5.16
CA LYS A 71 -1.95 7.84 4.58
C LYS A 71 -2.34 7.44 3.15
N ARG A 72 -3.62 7.14 2.91
CA ARG A 72 -4.12 6.68 1.60
C ARG A 72 -4.20 7.81 0.57
N HIS A 73 -4.45 9.04 1.01
CA HIS A 73 -4.48 10.21 0.14
C HIS A 73 -3.11 10.49 -0.49
N LYS A 74 -2.01 10.30 0.24
CA LYS A 74 -0.64 10.41 -0.29
C LYS A 74 -0.33 9.48 -1.46
N TYR A 75 -1.12 8.41 -1.64
CA TYR A 75 -0.98 7.46 -2.74
C TYR A 75 -1.98 7.71 -3.89
N GLY A 76 -2.73 8.83 -3.86
CA GLY A 76 -3.75 9.15 -4.87
C GLY A 76 -4.98 8.24 -4.82
N GLN A 77 -5.20 7.52 -3.71
CA GLN A 77 -6.28 6.53 -3.60
C GLN A 77 -7.59 7.10 -3.06
N VAL A 78 -7.55 8.27 -2.41
CA VAL A 78 -8.73 8.89 -1.78
C VAL A 78 -9.29 9.97 -2.70
N ASP A 79 -10.56 9.83 -3.09
CA ASP A 79 -11.30 10.88 -3.78
C ASP A 79 -11.87 11.86 -2.74
N ILE A 80 -11.15 12.95 -2.49
CA ILE A 80 -11.53 13.94 -1.47
C ILE A 80 -12.90 14.55 -1.79
N LYS A 81 -13.17 14.84 -3.07
CA LYS A 81 -14.42 15.48 -3.48
C LYS A 81 -15.60 14.55 -3.25
N LEU A 82 -15.51 13.30 -3.70
CA LEU A 82 -16.55 12.30 -3.49
C LEU A 82 -16.76 12.02 -1.99
N GLY A 83 -15.67 11.85 -1.24
CA GLY A 83 -15.73 11.58 0.20
C GLY A 83 -16.32 12.74 1.02
N LEU A 84 -16.04 14.00 0.66
CA LEU A 84 -16.68 15.16 1.30
C LEU A 84 -18.18 15.22 0.98
N VAL A 85 -18.58 15.02 -0.27
CA VAL A 85 -19.99 15.04 -0.68
C VAL A 85 -20.79 13.94 0.01
N ILE A 86 -20.31 12.69 -0.03
CA ILE A 86 -20.96 11.58 0.70
C ILE A 86 -20.92 11.86 2.21
N GLY A 87 -19.80 12.37 2.73
CA GLY A 87 -19.61 12.69 4.14
C GLY A 87 -20.65 13.66 4.69
N VAL A 88 -21.00 14.71 3.95
CA VAL A 88 -22.05 15.66 4.35
C VAL A 88 -23.41 14.97 4.50
N PHE A 89 -23.82 14.16 3.51
CA PHE A 89 -25.09 13.44 3.58
C PHE A 89 -25.07 12.31 4.61
N ALA A 90 -23.90 11.69 4.83
CA ALA A 90 -23.69 10.74 5.91
C ALA A 90 -23.83 11.42 7.28
N GLU A 91 -23.36 12.65 7.47
CA GLU A 91 -23.56 13.37 8.72
C GLU A 91 -25.05 13.64 9.00
N LEU A 92 -25.84 13.98 7.98
CA LEU A 92 -27.30 14.08 8.12
C LEU A 92 -27.93 12.75 8.54
N GLY A 93 -27.46 11.64 7.98
CA GLY A 93 -27.85 10.30 8.40
C GLY A 93 -27.47 10.00 9.85
N VAL A 94 -26.29 10.46 10.30
CA VAL A 94 -25.84 10.30 11.69
C VAL A 94 -26.76 11.06 12.64
N LEU A 95 -27.09 12.30 12.32
CA LEU A 95 -27.99 13.15 13.11
C LEU A 95 -29.39 12.54 13.23
N TYR A 96 -29.94 12.04 12.12
CA TYR A 96 -31.23 11.35 12.13
C TYR A 96 -31.17 10.05 12.94
N GLY A 97 -30.14 9.22 12.73
CA GLY A 97 -29.94 8.00 13.50
C GLY A 97 -29.78 8.27 15.01
N LYS A 98 -29.10 9.38 15.37
CA LYS A 98 -28.97 9.84 16.76
C LYS A 98 -30.34 10.18 17.32
N HIS A 99 -31.12 10.96 16.60
CA HIS A 99 -32.46 11.35 17.00
C HIS A 99 -33.35 10.13 17.27
N VAL A 100 -33.33 9.13 16.38
CA VAL A 100 -34.04 7.85 16.58
C VAL A 100 -33.54 7.14 17.83
N MET A 101 -32.21 7.00 17.99
CA MET A 101 -31.61 6.30 19.14
C MET A 101 -31.95 6.98 20.48
N THR A 102 -31.87 8.32 20.55
CA THR A 102 -32.20 9.09 21.74
C THR A 102 -33.70 9.08 22.04
N GLY A 103 -34.55 9.08 21.01
CA GLY A 103 -36.00 8.93 21.17
C GLY A 103 -36.38 7.57 21.74
N ILE A 104 -35.79 6.49 21.20
CA ILE A 104 -35.99 5.14 21.75
C ILE A 104 -35.51 5.05 23.20
N LYS A 105 -34.35 5.64 23.51
CA LYS A 105 -33.86 5.70 24.90
C LYS A 105 -34.84 6.44 25.82
N HIS A 106 -35.42 7.54 25.35
CA HIS A 106 -36.37 8.32 26.12
C HIS A 106 -37.67 7.54 26.40
N ASP A 107 -38.18 6.83 25.39
CA ASP A 107 -39.49 6.17 25.47
C ASP A 107 -39.42 4.76 26.07
N PHE A 108 -38.30 4.04 25.85
CA PHE A 108 -38.15 2.61 26.19
C PHE A 108 -36.88 2.30 27.01
N GLY A 109 -36.15 3.32 27.46
CA GLY A 109 -34.94 3.17 28.27
C GLY A 109 -33.78 2.49 27.53
N ALA A 110 -32.77 2.05 28.30
CA ALA A 110 -31.59 1.37 27.76
C ALA A 110 -31.95 0.07 27.02
N VAL A 111 -32.87 -0.72 27.56
CA VAL A 111 -33.33 -1.99 26.98
C VAL A 111 -33.97 -1.76 25.60
N GLY A 112 -34.73 -0.68 25.42
CA GLY A 112 -35.24 -0.28 24.11
C GLY A 112 -34.14 -0.08 23.08
N THR A 113 -33.07 0.63 23.46
CA THR A 113 -31.91 0.82 22.56
C THR A 113 -31.17 -0.50 22.30
N ASP A 114 -31.09 -1.39 23.30
CA ASP A 114 -30.45 -2.70 23.16
C ASP A 114 -31.18 -3.59 22.15
N LEU A 115 -32.52 -3.60 22.20
CA LEU A 115 -33.36 -4.29 21.23
C LEU A 115 -33.19 -3.69 19.83
N TYR A 116 -33.29 -2.36 19.70
CA TYR A 116 -33.16 -1.65 18.42
C TYR A 116 -31.84 -1.97 17.72
N VAL A 117 -30.72 -1.83 18.44
CA VAL A 117 -29.38 -2.10 17.91
C VAL A 117 -29.23 -3.58 17.53
N SER A 118 -29.74 -4.50 18.36
CA SER A 118 -29.66 -5.94 18.09
C SER A 118 -30.46 -6.35 16.84
N VAL A 119 -31.66 -5.79 16.65
CA VAL A 119 -32.49 -6.04 15.46
C VAL A 119 -31.79 -5.54 14.20
N ILE A 120 -31.28 -4.31 14.20
CA ILE A 120 -30.55 -3.77 13.04
C ILE A 120 -29.30 -4.59 12.76
N PHE A 121 -28.55 -5.00 13.78
CA PHE A 121 -27.39 -5.87 13.61
C PHE A 121 -27.76 -7.19 12.92
N ILE A 122 -28.83 -7.85 13.37
CA ILE A 122 -29.27 -9.12 12.79
C ILE A 122 -29.63 -8.94 11.31
N VAL A 123 -30.43 -7.91 10.98
CA VAL A 123 -30.84 -7.65 9.60
C VAL A 123 -29.63 -7.32 8.72
N VAL A 124 -28.79 -6.38 9.13
CA VAL A 124 -27.64 -5.91 8.34
C VAL A 124 -26.61 -7.03 8.17
N LEU A 125 -26.28 -7.77 9.23
CA LEU A 125 -25.32 -8.87 9.14
C LEU A 125 -25.86 -10.06 8.34
N ALA A 126 -27.17 -10.33 8.38
CA ALA A 126 -27.78 -11.36 7.53
C ALA A 126 -27.65 -11.00 6.06
N VAL A 127 -28.02 -9.76 5.70
CA VAL A 127 -27.99 -9.27 4.33
C VAL A 127 -26.54 -9.20 3.83
N VAL A 128 -25.69 -8.42 4.49
CA VAL A 128 -24.32 -8.19 4.00
C VAL A 128 -23.48 -9.47 4.13
N GLY A 129 -23.59 -10.20 5.24
CA GLY A 129 -22.89 -11.47 5.43
C GLY A 129 -23.31 -12.53 4.41
N GLY A 130 -24.60 -12.57 4.05
CA GLY A 130 -25.15 -13.43 3.00
C GLY A 130 -24.62 -13.08 1.61
N PHE A 131 -24.58 -11.79 1.25
CA PHE A 131 -23.98 -11.33 -0.01
C PHE A 131 -22.50 -11.70 -0.10
N VAL A 132 -21.75 -11.46 0.96
CA VAL A 132 -20.31 -11.79 1.01
C VAL A 132 -20.09 -13.30 0.90
N LEU A 133 -20.93 -14.11 1.55
CA LEU A 133 -20.87 -15.56 1.45
C LEU A 133 -21.16 -16.04 0.02
N ARG A 134 -22.12 -15.40 -0.67
CA ARG A 134 -22.42 -15.66 -2.08
C ARG A 134 -21.23 -15.31 -2.98
N ASP A 135 -20.62 -14.14 -2.77
CA ASP A 135 -19.45 -13.71 -3.53
C ASP A 135 -18.24 -14.63 -3.31
N TYR A 136 -18.02 -15.08 -2.08
CA TYR A 136 -17.03 -16.11 -1.77
C TYR A 136 -17.27 -17.39 -2.58
N ARG A 137 -18.50 -17.93 -2.55
CA ARG A 137 -18.85 -19.16 -3.28
C ARG A 137 -18.66 -19.00 -4.80
N ARG A 138 -18.98 -17.82 -5.33
CA ARG A 138 -18.79 -17.48 -6.74
C ARG A 138 -17.31 -17.46 -7.11
N LEU A 139 -16.49 -16.71 -6.37
CA LEU A 139 -15.05 -16.55 -6.65
C LEU A 139 -14.26 -17.84 -6.46
N ARG A 140 -14.68 -18.71 -5.54
CA ARG A 140 -14.07 -20.04 -5.37
C ARG A 140 -14.24 -20.93 -6.61
N ASN A 141 -15.27 -20.68 -7.40
CA ASN A 141 -15.65 -21.52 -8.55
C ASN A 141 -15.22 -20.90 -9.90
N MET A 142 -14.50 -19.78 -9.91
CA MET A 142 -14.03 -19.12 -11.14
C MET A 142 -12.51 -19.21 -11.25
N ASP A 143 -11.99 -19.63 -12.41
CA ASP A 143 -10.57 -19.50 -12.75
C ASP A 143 -10.24 -18.02 -13.02
N HIS A 144 -9.10 -17.58 -12.47
CA HIS A 144 -8.69 -16.18 -12.34
C HIS A 144 -8.23 -15.58 -13.68
N GLU A 145 -9.12 -15.03 -14.51
CA GLU A 145 -8.69 -14.24 -15.68
C GLU A 145 -9.79 -13.35 -16.29
N ALA A 146 -10.49 -12.55 -15.47
CA ALA A 146 -11.37 -11.50 -15.99
C ALA A 146 -11.18 -10.18 -15.24
N GLU A 147 -10.87 -9.12 -15.99
CA GLU A 147 -10.86 -7.76 -15.47
C GLU A 147 -12.27 -7.34 -15.02
N PRO A 148 -12.40 -6.61 -13.90
CA PRO A 148 -13.71 -6.19 -13.42
C PRO A 148 -14.29 -5.06 -14.31
N GLU A 149 -15.26 -5.41 -15.14
CA GLU A 149 -16.09 -4.42 -15.84
C GLU A 149 -16.89 -3.54 -14.88
N THR A 150 -17.18 -2.30 -15.28
CA THR A 150 -18.09 -1.41 -14.56
C THR A 150 -19.49 -2.03 -14.44
N PRO A 151 -20.07 -2.09 -13.23
CA PRO A 151 -21.37 -2.71 -13.01
C PRO A 151 -22.49 -2.08 -13.86
N LYS A 152 -23.46 -2.89 -14.30
CA LYS A 152 -24.60 -2.43 -15.13
C LYS A 152 -25.37 -1.28 -14.48
N LEU A 153 -25.54 -1.34 -13.15
CA LEU A 153 -26.23 -0.30 -12.38
C LEU A 153 -25.46 1.03 -12.43
N ALA A 154 -24.13 1.00 -12.30
CA ALA A 154 -23.29 2.18 -12.42
C ALA A 154 -23.37 2.79 -13.84
N LYS A 155 -23.33 1.98 -14.90
CA LYS A 155 -23.53 2.44 -16.28
C LYS A 155 -24.88 3.15 -16.46
N TRP A 156 -25.94 2.63 -15.85
CA TRP A 156 -27.25 3.29 -15.85
C TRP A 156 -27.24 4.62 -15.09
N VAL A 157 -26.68 4.67 -13.89
CA VAL A 157 -26.54 5.91 -13.11
C VAL A 157 -25.76 6.97 -13.89
N HIS A 158 -24.68 6.58 -14.59
CA HIS A 158 -23.89 7.48 -15.42
C HIS A 158 -24.65 7.99 -16.66
N SER A 159 -25.64 7.25 -17.14
CA SER A 159 -26.47 7.67 -18.29
C SER A 159 -27.55 8.69 -17.94
N VAL A 160 -27.91 8.81 -16.66
CA VAL A 160 -28.97 9.70 -16.19
C VAL A 160 -28.39 11.10 -15.98
N ASN A 161 -28.84 12.06 -16.78
CA ASN A 161 -28.45 13.46 -16.66
C ASN A 161 -29.61 14.30 -16.11
N ILE A 162 -29.43 14.86 -14.91
CA ILE A 162 -30.43 15.70 -14.24
C ILE A 162 -29.85 17.11 -14.05
N PRO A 163 -30.33 18.11 -14.81
CA PRO A 163 -29.82 19.48 -14.75
C PRO A 163 -29.75 20.04 -13.32
N GLY A 164 -28.66 20.75 -13.01
CA GLY A 164 -28.45 21.38 -11.70
C GLY A 164 -27.97 20.45 -10.58
N THR A 165 -27.87 19.14 -10.82
CA THR A 165 -27.44 18.17 -9.78
C THR A 165 -26.17 17.39 -10.14
N MET A 166 -25.61 17.62 -11.32
CA MET A 166 -24.48 16.85 -11.85
C MET A 166 -23.15 17.30 -11.26
N VAL A 167 -22.38 16.35 -10.73
CA VAL A 167 -21.03 16.59 -10.21
C VAL A 167 -20.07 15.57 -10.78
N TYR A 168 -18.97 16.03 -11.36
CA TYR A 168 -17.89 15.16 -11.84
C TYR A 168 -17.06 14.64 -10.66
N PHE A 169 -16.88 13.31 -10.62
CA PHE A 169 -16.05 12.62 -9.64
C PHE A 169 -14.86 11.91 -10.31
N PRO A 170 -13.61 12.28 -9.98
CA PRO A 170 -12.41 11.71 -10.58
C PRO A 170 -12.32 10.18 -10.45
N SER A 171 -12.71 9.63 -9.30
CA SER A 171 -12.64 8.19 -9.07
C SER A 171 -13.61 7.36 -9.91
N ALA A 172 -14.78 7.90 -10.23
CA ALA A 172 -15.76 7.26 -11.11
C ALA A 172 -15.54 7.56 -12.60
N LYS A 173 -14.66 8.54 -12.92
CA LYS A 173 -14.45 9.09 -14.27
C LYS A 173 -15.77 9.48 -14.96
N ALA A 174 -16.74 9.94 -14.18
CA ALA A 174 -18.09 10.23 -14.64
C ALA A 174 -18.71 11.40 -13.87
N SER A 175 -19.62 12.10 -14.53
CA SER A 175 -20.52 13.06 -13.89
C SER A 175 -21.74 12.32 -13.35
N ILE A 176 -21.96 12.37 -12.04
CA ILE A 176 -23.04 11.67 -11.36
C ILE A 176 -23.96 12.70 -10.70
N SER A 177 -25.27 12.50 -10.80
CA SER A 177 -26.24 13.33 -10.08
C SER A 177 -26.14 13.11 -8.58
N LEU A 178 -26.12 14.21 -7.82
CA LEU A 178 -26.18 14.19 -6.35
C LEU A 178 -27.39 13.41 -5.81
N LEU A 179 -28.48 13.29 -6.58
CA LEU A 179 -29.68 12.56 -6.18
C LEU A 179 -29.44 11.06 -5.96
N PHE A 180 -28.44 10.46 -6.61
CA PHE A 180 -28.03 9.08 -6.33
C PHE A 180 -27.11 8.97 -5.11
N ILE A 181 -26.40 10.06 -4.78
CA ILE A 181 -25.43 10.11 -3.70
C ILE A 181 -26.10 10.38 -2.34
N ILE A 182 -27.12 11.25 -2.31
CA ILE A 182 -27.88 11.61 -1.11
C ILE A 182 -28.39 10.37 -0.35
N PRO A 183 -29.19 9.46 -0.95
CA PRO A 183 -29.72 8.31 -0.22
C PRO A 183 -28.61 7.34 0.21
N ALA A 184 -27.58 7.16 -0.60
CA ALA A 184 -26.43 6.31 -0.26
C ALA A 184 -25.64 6.87 0.93
N GLY A 185 -25.35 8.17 0.92
CA GLY A 185 -24.69 8.87 2.02
C GLY A 185 -25.53 8.84 3.29
N PHE A 186 -26.80 9.22 3.20
CA PHE A 186 -27.73 9.18 4.34
C PHE A 186 -27.82 7.78 4.96
N ALA A 187 -28.00 6.73 4.15
CA ALA A 187 -28.06 5.35 4.65
C ALA A 187 -26.74 4.91 5.32
N THR A 188 -25.60 5.32 4.75
CA THR A 188 -24.26 5.08 5.32
C THR A 188 -24.15 5.72 6.71
N GLY A 189 -24.58 6.98 6.84
CA GLY A 189 -24.60 7.71 8.10
C GLY A 189 -25.57 7.16 9.13
N PHE A 190 -26.78 6.82 8.69
CA PHE A 190 -27.82 6.23 9.54
C PHE A 190 -27.35 4.92 10.16
N LEU A 191 -26.77 4.00 9.36
CA LEU A 191 -26.20 2.76 9.90
C LEU A 191 -24.97 3.00 10.77
N ALA A 192 -24.15 4.00 10.45
CA ALA A 192 -23.06 4.39 11.33
C ALA A 192 -23.57 4.82 12.71
N SER A 193 -24.65 5.60 12.77
CA SER A 193 -25.25 6.03 14.04
C SER A 193 -26.11 4.95 14.72
N ALA A 194 -26.67 4.01 13.97
CA ALA A 194 -27.48 2.93 14.52
C ALA A 194 -26.65 1.79 15.11
N ILE A 195 -25.56 1.37 14.44
CA ILE A 195 -24.79 0.18 14.83
C ILE A 195 -23.27 0.40 14.84
N ALA A 196 -22.78 1.61 14.54
CA ALA A 196 -21.36 1.95 14.31
C ALA A 196 -20.76 1.39 13.01
N VAL A 197 -21.60 1.01 12.04
CA VAL A 197 -21.19 0.24 10.85
C VAL A 197 -21.72 0.88 9.56
N GLY A 198 -21.20 2.06 9.20
CA GLY A 198 -21.63 2.78 7.98
C GLY A 198 -21.08 2.21 6.67
N GLY A 199 -19.78 1.89 6.61
CA GLY A 199 -19.10 1.50 5.37
C GLY A 199 -19.57 0.20 4.71
N PHE A 200 -20.42 -0.58 5.39
CA PHE A 200 -21.07 -1.77 4.84
C PHE A 200 -22.12 -1.40 3.77
N ILE A 201 -22.61 -0.15 3.79
CA ILE A 201 -23.40 0.42 2.69
C ILE A 201 -22.52 1.35 1.84
N GLY A 202 -21.70 2.19 2.48
CA GLY A 202 -20.90 3.21 1.78
C GLY A 202 -19.99 2.64 0.69
N VAL A 203 -19.21 1.59 1.02
CA VAL A 203 -18.28 0.97 0.07
C VAL A 203 -19.03 0.27 -1.07
N PRO A 204 -20.02 -0.62 -0.83
CA PRO A 204 -20.78 -1.22 -1.92
C PRO A 204 -21.54 -0.21 -2.77
N ALA A 205 -22.08 0.88 -2.18
CA ALA A 205 -22.73 1.93 -2.95
C ALA A 205 -21.74 2.60 -3.91
N MET A 206 -20.55 2.97 -3.43
CA MET A 206 -19.51 3.54 -4.31
C MET A 206 -19.13 2.58 -5.45
N ILE A 207 -18.97 1.28 -5.15
CA ILE A 207 -18.55 0.29 -6.16
C ILE A 207 -19.67 -0.01 -7.16
N TYR A 208 -20.85 -0.39 -6.69
CA TYR A 208 -21.92 -0.94 -7.53
C TYR A 208 -22.88 0.11 -8.08
N LEU A 209 -23.15 1.19 -7.32
CA LEU A 209 -24.04 2.26 -7.75
C LEU A 209 -23.28 3.37 -8.49
N LEU A 210 -22.09 3.76 -7.99
CA LEU A 210 -21.34 4.88 -8.55
C LEU A 210 -20.23 4.47 -9.53
N GLY A 211 -19.85 3.18 -9.56
CA GLY A 211 -18.82 2.66 -10.47
C GLY A 211 -17.39 3.01 -10.05
N VAL A 212 -17.17 3.30 -8.77
CA VAL A 212 -15.85 3.63 -8.21
C VAL A 212 -15.01 2.36 -8.06
N PRO A 213 -13.73 2.35 -8.48
CA PRO A 213 -12.83 1.22 -8.26
C PRO A 213 -12.75 0.83 -6.78
N ALA A 214 -12.74 -0.47 -6.48
CA ALA A 214 -12.79 -0.97 -5.09
C ALA A 214 -11.69 -0.41 -4.18
N ILE A 215 -10.48 -0.21 -4.71
CA ILE A 215 -9.34 0.39 -3.99
C ILE A 215 -9.67 1.83 -3.59
N MET A 216 -10.23 2.62 -4.50
CA MET A 216 -10.60 4.02 -4.24
C MET A 216 -11.84 4.12 -3.35
N ALA A 217 -12.83 3.24 -3.52
CA ALA A 217 -14.02 3.21 -2.67
C ALA A 217 -13.65 2.91 -1.20
N THR A 218 -12.80 1.91 -0.97
CA THR A 218 -12.34 1.55 0.38
C THR A 218 -11.51 2.67 1.02
N ALA A 219 -10.68 3.36 0.24
CA ALA A 219 -9.88 4.49 0.73
C ALA A 219 -10.74 5.74 0.99
N THR A 220 -11.70 6.04 0.11
CA THR A 220 -12.63 7.17 0.24
C THR A 220 -13.60 6.96 1.41
N GLU A 221 -13.99 5.72 1.71
CA GLU A 221 -14.75 5.38 2.92
C GLU A 221 -14.03 5.78 4.21
N LEU A 222 -12.69 5.80 4.25
CA LEU A 222 -11.97 6.28 5.44
C LEU A 222 -12.22 7.77 5.68
N LEU A 223 -12.34 8.58 4.62
CA LEU A 223 -12.66 10.00 4.75
C LEU A 223 -14.10 10.18 5.24
N ILE A 224 -15.05 9.43 4.68
CA ILE A 224 -16.45 9.46 5.10
C ILE A 224 -16.55 9.01 6.56
N ALA A 225 -15.85 7.94 6.94
CA ALA A 225 -15.78 7.41 8.30
C ALA A 225 -15.17 8.42 9.29
N PHE A 226 -14.21 9.23 8.86
CA PHE A 226 -13.66 10.31 9.67
C PHE A 226 -14.70 11.40 9.92
N ILE A 227 -15.41 11.85 8.87
CA ILE A 227 -16.44 12.90 8.96
C ILE A 227 -17.55 12.45 9.90
N MET A 228 -18.21 11.32 9.59
CA MET A 228 -19.30 10.76 10.41
C MET A 228 -18.84 10.39 11.83
N GLY A 229 -17.57 10.01 11.97
CA GLY A 229 -16.95 9.65 13.25
C GLY A 229 -16.77 10.87 14.13
N LEU A 230 -16.23 11.96 13.57
CA LEU A 230 -16.02 13.22 14.27
C LEU A 230 -17.35 13.84 14.68
N GLY A 231 -18.28 14.00 13.73
CA GLY A 231 -19.59 14.58 13.98
C GLY A 231 -20.39 13.74 14.97
N GLY A 232 -20.48 12.43 14.75
CA GLY A 232 -21.14 11.52 15.69
C GLY A 232 -20.54 11.53 17.10
N THR A 233 -19.22 11.63 17.24
CA THR A 233 -18.54 11.77 18.55
C THR A 233 -18.98 13.03 19.28
N ILE A 234 -19.03 14.15 18.55
CA ILE A 234 -19.46 15.43 19.13
C ILE A 234 -20.93 15.36 19.51
N PHE A 235 -21.81 14.97 18.59
CA PHE A 235 -23.26 15.03 18.80
C PHE A 235 -23.78 14.01 19.83
N TYR A 236 -23.23 12.79 19.87
CA TYR A 236 -23.52 11.86 20.97
C TYR A 236 -22.80 12.25 22.28
N GLY A 237 -21.64 12.91 22.18
CA GLY A 237 -20.93 13.44 23.34
C GLY A 237 -21.75 14.50 24.07
N LEU A 238 -22.46 15.35 23.33
CA LEU A 238 -23.39 16.35 23.88
C LEU A 238 -24.60 15.71 24.60
N GLU A 239 -24.99 14.49 24.22
CA GLU A 239 -26.03 13.71 24.92
C GLU A 239 -25.47 12.97 26.17
N GLY A 240 -24.16 13.07 26.44
CA GLY A 240 -23.52 12.44 27.58
C GLY A 240 -23.43 10.91 27.49
N VAL A 241 -23.50 10.32 26.28
CA VAL A 241 -23.49 8.85 26.09
C VAL A 241 -22.18 8.28 25.55
N VAL A 242 -21.18 9.12 25.27
CA VAL A 242 -19.85 8.65 24.83
C VAL A 242 -18.97 8.30 26.04
N ASP A 243 -18.61 7.02 26.19
CA ASP A 243 -17.61 6.61 27.17
C ASP A 243 -16.20 6.64 26.54
N VAL A 244 -15.52 7.76 26.72
CA VAL A 244 -14.14 7.95 26.22
C VAL A 244 -13.17 6.91 26.78
N ARG A 245 -13.42 6.37 27.99
CA ARG A 245 -12.56 5.37 28.61
C ARG A 245 -12.61 4.06 27.81
N LEU A 246 -13.81 3.60 27.44
CA LEU A 246 -14.00 2.45 26.56
C LEU A 246 -13.32 2.69 25.21
N SER A 247 -13.57 3.83 24.59
CA SER A 247 -12.99 4.19 23.29
C SER A 247 -11.47 4.14 23.31
N MET A 248 -10.82 4.68 24.35
CA MET A 248 -9.36 4.71 24.46
C MET A 248 -8.75 3.32 24.71
N LEU A 249 -9.36 2.49 25.54
CA LEU A 249 -8.90 1.12 25.81
C LEU A 249 -9.00 0.23 24.57
N ILE A 250 -10.12 0.34 23.85
CA ILE A 250 -10.31 -0.37 22.58
C ILE A 250 -9.32 0.17 21.54
N LEU A 251 -9.11 1.50 21.48
CA LEU A 251 -8.18 2.15 20.56
C LEU A 251 -6.77 1.60 20.77
N LEU A 252 -6.32 1.51 22.03
CA LEU A 252 -5.01 0.98 22.40
C LEU A 252 -4.77 -0.41 21.80
N GLY A 253 -5.63 -1.40 22.06
CA GLY A 253 -5.44 -2.76 21.53
C GLY A 253 -5.57 -2.80 20.00
N SER A 254 -6.55 -2.09 19.47
CA SER A 254 -6.89 -2.17 18.06
C SER A 254 -5.89 -1.51 17.11
N LEU A 255 -5.08 -0.54 17.55
CA LEU A 255 -3.98 0.02 16.74
C LEU A 255 -2.89 -1.03 16.45
N PHE A 256 -2.56 -1.88 17.43
CA PHE A 256 -1.65 -3.02 17.22
C PHE A 256 -2.30 -4.08 16.34
N GLY A 257 -3.57 -4.41 16.62
CA GLY A 257 -4.32 -5.40 15.85
C GLY A 257 -4.37 -5.06 14.36
N ILE A 258 -4.65 -3.80 14.00
CA ILE A 258 -4.74 -3.35 12.60
C ILE A 258 -3.46 -3.65 11.82
N GLN A 259 -2.29 -3.50 12.43
CA GLN A 259 -1.02 -3.75 11.76
C GLN A 259 -0.86 -5.24 11.42
N LEU A 260 -1.16 -6.13 12.37
CA LEU A 260 -1.12 -7.57 12.14
C LEU A 260 -2.17 -8.02 11.11
N GLY A 261 -3.37 -7.46 11.17
CA GLY A 261 -4.42 -7.71 10.19
C GLY A 261 -4.02 -7.32 8.77
N ALA A 262 -3.44 -6.12 8.61
CA ALA A 262 -3.01 -5.60 7.32
C ALA A 262 -1.83 -6.38 6.72
N ILE A 263 -0.94 -6.94 7.55
CA ILE A 263 0.11 -7.86 7.10
C ILE A 263 -0.52 -9.22 6.74
N GLY A 264 -1.44 -9.73 7.53
CA GLY A 264 -2.10 -11.01 7.27
C GLY A 264 -2.84 -11.04 5.92
N SER A 265 -3.44 -9.93 5.50
CA SER A 265 -4.17 -9.85 4.23
C SER A 265 -3.28 -9.86 2.99
N THR A 266 -1.97 -9.56 3.09
CA THR A 266 -1.05 -9.62 1.93
C THR A 266 -0.68 -11.03 1.52
N TYR A 267 -0.95 -12.04 2.37
CA TYR A 267 -0.53 -13.42 2.16
C TYR A 267 -1.65 -14.37 1.73
N ILE A 268 -2.87 -13.86 1.52
CA ILE A 268 -4.04 -14.69 1.26
C ILE A 268 -4.82 -14.19 0.05
N LYS A 269 -5.56 -15.12 -0.56
CA LYS A 269 -6.37 -14.81 -1.74
C LYS A 269 -7.64 -14.05 -1.35
N ASP A 270 -8.13 -13.20 -2.23
CA ASP A 270 -9.33 -12.36 -2.01
C ASP A 270 -10.56 -13.18 -1.54
N TYR A 271 -10.77 -14.38 -2.11
CA TYR A 271 -11.89 -15.23 -1.69
C TYR A 271 -11.76 -15.72 -0.23
N GLN A 272 -10.54 -15.91 0.29
CA GLN A 272 -10.32 -16.36 1.66
C GLN A 272 -10.65 -15.24 2.66
N VAL A 273 -10.34 -13.98 2.32
CA VAL A 273 -10.77 -12.81 3.10
C VAL A 273 -12.29 -12.77 3.22
N LYS A 274 -13.00 -12.97 2.10
CA LYS A 274 -14.47 -13.00 2.05
C LYS A 274 -15.06 -14.16 2.86
N GLN A 275 -14.44 -15.33 2.85
CA GLN A 275 -14.84 -16.46 3.69
C GLN A 275 -14.78 -16.13 5.18
N VAL A 276 -13.65 -15.58 5.64
CA VAL A 276 -13.45 -15.21 7.05
C VAL A 276 -14.45 -14.13 7.46
N MET A 277 -14.63 -13.09 6.63
CA MET A 277 -15.60 -12.03 6.88
C MET A 277 -17.02 -12.57 7.04
N ALA A 278 -17.51 -13.35 6.06
CA ALA A 278 -18.86 -13.91 6.12
C ALA A 278 -19.05 -14.79 7.37
N THR A 279 -18.05 -15.60 7.71
CA THR A 279 -18.10 -16.48 8.89
C THR A 279 -18.25 -15.67 10.17
N ILE A 280 -17.40 -14.66 10.38
CA ILE A 280 -17.46 -13.83 11.59
C ILE A 280 -18.80 -13.08 11.64
N MET A 281 -19.22 -12.45 10.55
CA MET A 281 -20.46 -11.67 10.49
C MET A 281 -21.69 -12.52 10.81
N LEU A 282 -21.83 -13.68 10.17
CA LEU A 282 -22.96 -14.57 10.38
C LEU A 282 -22.92 -15.21 11.78
N THR A 283 -21.74 -15.40 12.36
CA THR A 283 -21.63 -15.88 13.76
C THR A 283 -22.04 -14.79 14.75
N VAL A 284 -21.58 -13.54 14.58
CA VAL A 284 -21.94 -12.40 15.44
C VAL A 284 -23.44 -12.11 15.39
N LEU A 285 -24.10 -12.32 14.25
CA LEU A 285 -25.55 -12.26 14.12
C LEU A 285 -26.24 -13.17 15.16
N PHE A 286 -25.80 -14.43 15.27
CA PHE A 286 -26.39 -15.37 16.21
C PHE A 286 -26.18 -14.96 17.66
N SER A 287 -25.06 -14.29 17.97
CA SER A 287 -24.88 -13.69 19.30
C SER A 287 -26.03 -12.73 19.62
N ARG A 288 -26.31 -11.75 18.74
CA ARG A 288 -27.42 -10.80 18.97
C ARG A 288 -28.80 -11.46 18.95
N PHE A 289 -28.99 -12.48 18.11
CA PHE A 289 -30.23 -13.26 18.07
C PHE A 289 -30.58 -13.86 19.43
N PHE A 290 -29.61 -14.42 20.15
CA PHE A 290 -29.87 -15.01 21.47
C PHE A 290 -30.20 -13.98 22.56
N TYR A 291 -29.74 -12.73 22.45
CA TYR A 291 -30.12 -11.68 23.41
C TYR A 291 -31.53 -11.14 23.20
N MET A 292 -32.04 -11.16 21.96
CA MET A 292 -33.30 -10.53 21.58
C MET A 292 -34.51 -10.96 22.43
N PRO A 293 -34.72 -12.26 22.75
CA PRO A 293 -35.86 -12.66 23.59
C PRO A 293 -35.82 -12.05 24.99
N GLY A 294 -34.63 -11.90 25.58
CA GLY A 294 -34.48 -11.24 26.89
C GLY A 294 -34.96 -9.78 26.84
N TYR A 295 -34.53 -9.02 25.83
CA TYR A 295 -34.96 -7.64 25.66
C TYR A 295 -36.47 -7.52 25.38
N LEU A 296 -37.05 -8.43 24.60
CA LEU A 296 -38.49 -8.47 24.34
C LEU A 296 -39.29 -8.77 25.62
N SER A 297 -38.77 -9.66 26.48
CA SER A 297 -39.37 -9.97 27.79
C SER A 297 -39.31 -8.77 28.74
N ASP A 298 -38.16 -8.10 28.81
CA ASP A 298 -37.94 -6.92 29.66
C ASP A 298 -38.81 -5.71 29.24
N LEU A 299 -39.14 -5.60 27.95
CA LEU A 299 -40.06 -4.59 27.41
C LEU A 299 -41.53 -5.02 27.42
N HIS A 300 -41.86 -6.19 27.99
CA HIS A 300 -43.21 -6.75 28.03
C HIS A 300 -43.88 -6.95 26.65
N LEU A 301 -43.07 -7.18 25.61
CA LEU A 301 -43.55 -7.47 24.25
C LEU A 301 -43.84 -8.97 24.03
N ILE A 302 -43.30 -9.84 24.90
CA ILE A 302 -43.60 -11.27 24.97
C ILE A 302 -43.93 -11.65 26.42
N ALA A 303 -44.40 -12.89 26.63
CA ALA A 303 -44.62 -13.42 27.97
C ALA A 303 -43.32 -13.34 28.81
N PRO A 304 -43.41 -12.93 30.10
CA PRO A 304 -42.23 -12.80 30.95
C PRO A 304 -41.46 -14.12 31.03
N MET A 305 -40.18 -14.07 30.64
CA MET A 305 -39.29 -15.21 30.73
C MET A 305 -38.71 -15.33 32.14
N ASP A 306 -38.47 -16.56 32.59
CA ASP A 306 -37.77 -16.77 33.86
C ASP A 306 -36.31 -16.34 33.76
N ARG A 307 -35.73 -15.94 34.90
CA ARG A 307 -34.34 -15.45 34.97
C ARG A 307 -33.31 -16.50 34.54
N GLY A 308 -33.61 -17.79 34.69
CA GLY A 308 -32.73 -18.89 34.27
C GLY A 308 -32.65 -19.01 32.75
N SER A 309 -33.79 -18.94 32.06
CA SER A 309 -33.86 -18.93 30.60
C SER A 309 -33.16 -17.72 29.99
N ILE A 310 -33.38 -16.52 30.54
CA ILE A 310 -32.68 -15.29 30.11
C ILE A 310 -31.17 -15.43 30.32
N GLY A 311 -30.74 -15.94 31.49
CA GLY A 311 -29.33 -16.20 31.78
C GLY A 311 -28.69 -17.17 30.79
N THR A 312 -29.39 -18.26 30.46
CA THR A 312 -28.93 -19.27 29.49
C THR A 312 -28.75 -18.66 28.09
N LEU A 313 -29.73 -17.90 27.63
CA LEU A 313 -29.68 -17.20 26.35
C LEU A 313 -28.53 -16.18 26.30
N LYS A 314 -28.31 -15.42 27.38
CA LYS A 314 -27.18 -14.51 27.52
C LYS A 314 -25.84 -15.25 27.40
N THR A 315 -25.67 -16.37 28.13
CA THR A 315 -24.45 -17.18 28.06
C THR A 315 -24.22 -17.76 26.66
N LEU A 316 -25.28 -18.19 25.96
CA LEU A 316 -25.19 -18.62 24.57
C LEU A 316 -24.73 -17.48 23.66
N GLY A 317 -25.32 -16.28 23.82
CA GLY A 317 -24.93 -15.09 23.07
C GLY A 317 -23.47 -14.67 23.31
N ASP A 318 -23.03 -14.67 24.57
CA ASP A 318 -21.65 -14.42 24.99
C ASP A 318 -20.68 -15.44 24.36
N SER A 319 -21.02 -16.73 24.43
CA SER A 319 -20.19 -17.82 23.92
C SER A 319 -20.03 -17.77 22.40
N VAL A 320 -21.13 -17.51 21.67
CA VAL A 320 -21.12 -17.36 20.21
C VAL A 320 -20.25 -16.18 19.77
N LEU A 321 -20.31 -15.07 20.50
CA LEU A 321 -19.46 -13.92 20.22
C LEU A 321 -17.98 -14.23 20.48
N ALA A 322 -17.66 -14.91 21.59
CA ALA A 322 -16.31 -15.34 21.90
C ALA A 322 -15.76 -16.26 20.80
N VAL A 323 -16.57 -17.21 20.31
CA VAL A 323 -16.23 -18.06 19.16
C VAL A 323 -15.95 -17.21 17.91
N ALA A 324 -16.79 -16.23 17.60
CA ALA A 324 -16.57 -15.34 16.45
C ALA A 324 -15.23 -14.57 16.54
N LEU A 325 -14.90 -14.05 17.72
CA LEU A 325 -13.64 -13.35 17.98
C LEU A 325 -12.43 -14.29 17.84
N ILE A 326 -12.50 -15.50 18.43
CA ILE A 326 -11.44 -16.51 18.32
C ILE A 326 -11.26 -16.93 16.87
N LEU A 327 -12.34 -17.22 16.14
CA LEU A 327 -12.29 -17.57 14.73
C LEU A 327 -11.62 -16.46 13.91
N GLY A 328 -11.94 -15.19 14.19
CA GLY A 328 -11.28 -14.05 13.56
C GLY A 328 -9.79 -14.00 13.85
N ALA A 329 -9.39 -14.07 15.12
CA ALA A 329 -7.99 -14.04 15.53
C ALA A 329 -7.19 -15.21 14.93
N VAL A 330 -7.70 -16.44 15.04
CA VAL A 330 -7.06 -17.65 14.52
C VAL A 330 -6.94 -17.59 13.00
N SER A 331 -7.96 -17.10 12.28
CA SER A 331 -7.90 -16.97 10.83
C SER A 331 -6.79 -16.02 10.38
N VAL A 332 -6.67 -14.85 11.02
CA VAL A 332 -5.62 -13.86 10.72
C VAL A 332 -4.23 -14.41 11.07
N LEU A 333 -4.07 -15.03 12.24
CA LEU A 333 -2.79 -15.61 12.67
C LEU A 333 -2.37 -16.81 11.81
N THR A 334 -3.32 -17.64 11.39
CA THR A 334 -3.05 -18.78 10.49
C THR A 334 -2.64 -18.28 9.10
N ALA A 335 -3.34 -17.27 8.58
CA ALA A 335 -2.97 -16.61 7.33
C ALA A 335 -1.56 -16.02 7.39
N LEU A 336 -1.22 -15.34 8.50
CA LEU A 336 0.10 -14.76 8.71
C LEU A 336 1.19 -15.83 8.82
N THR A 337 0.97 -16.87 9.63
CA THR A 337 1.97 -17.94 9.84
C THR A 337 2.16 -18.78 8.59
N ARG A 338 1.09 -19.13 7.87
CA ARG A 338 1.19 -19.80 6.57
C ARG A 338 1.85 -18.91 5.54
N GLY A 339 1.46 -17.64 5.46
CA GLY A 339 2.08 -16.66 4.58
C GLY A 339 3.59 -16.54 4.81
N ILE A 340 4.01 -16.34 6.06
CA ILE A 340 5.42 -16.30 6.45
C ILE A 340 6.11 -17.65 6.19
N ALA A 341 5.46 -18.77 6.49
CA ALA A 341 6.03 -20.11 6.27
C ALA A 341 6.15 -20.43 4.78
N GLU A 342 5.21 -20.01 3.94
CA GLU A 342 5.25 -20.11 2.48
C GLU A 342 6.26 -19.15 1.88
N HIS A 343 6.42 -17.94 2.42
CA HIS A 343 7.47 -17.02 2.00
C HIS A 343 8.86 -17.50 2.44
N ARG A 344 8.93 -18.13 3.61
CA ARG A 344 10.15 -18.75 4.13
C ARG A 344 10.44 -20.04 3.38
N LYS A 345 9.43 -20.85 3.03
CA LYS A 345 9.55 -22.03 2.17
C LYS A 345 9.80 -21.65 0.72
N ALA A 346 9.28 -20.55 0.19
CA ALA A 346 9.64 -20.04 -1.14
C ALA A 346 11.03 -19.40 -1.12
N GLY A 347 11.45 -18.85 0.03
CA GLY A 347 12.83 -18.41 0.26
C GLY A 347 13.82 -19.55 0.53
N LEU A 348 13.36 -20.70 1.05
CA LEU A 348 14.15 -21.93 1.34
C LEU A 348 14.09 -22.96 0.18
N ALA A 349 12.97 -23.00 -0.54
CA ALA A 349 12.70 -23.78 -1.76
C ALA A 349 12.89 -22.95 -3.03
N ALA A 350 13.33 -21.70 -2.91
CA ALA A 350 14.34 -21.15 -3.81
C ALA A 350 15.69 -21.86 -3.60
N THR A 351 15.65 -23.19 -3.46
CA THR A 351 16.57 -24.07 -4.15
C THR A 351 16.38 -23.70 -5.61
N TYR A 352 17.25 -22.82 -6.11
CA TYR A 352 17.43 -22.72 -7.55
C TYR A 352 17.64 -24.14 -8.02
N PRO A 353 16.85 -24.63 -8.99
CA PRO A 353 17.05 -25.97 -9.50
C PRO A 353 18.54 -26.15 -9.77
N GLU A 354 19.11 -27.33 -9.47
CA GLU A 354 20.45 -27.68 -9.99
C GLU A 354 20.50 -27.55 -11.53
N THR A 355 19.32 -27.43 -12.16
CA THR A 355 19.06 -27.18 -13.57
C THR A 355 18.58 -25.76 -13.90
N ALA A 356 18.68 -24.76 -13.00
CA ALA A 356 18.50 -23.36 -13.39
C ALA A 356 19.56 -23.09 -14.44
N GLU A 357 19.12 -22.97 -15.69
CA GLU A 357 19.97 -22.89 -16.88
C GLU A 357 21.19 -22.05 -16.55
N ALA A 358 22.37 -22.64 -16.80
CA ALA A 358 23.63 -21.95 -16.70
C ALA A 358 23.47 -20.54 -17.28
N ILE A 359 24.18 -19.53 -16.75
CA ILE A 359 24.60 -18.41 -17.60
C ILE A 359 25.11 -19.09 -18.87
N PRO A 360 24.41 -19.00 -20.02
CA PRO A 360 24.65 -19.94 -21.10
C PRO A 360 26.14 -19.91 -21.43
N SER A 361 26.76 -21.07 -21.68
CA SER A 361 28.21 -21.16 -21.95
C SER A 361 28.66 -20.31 -23.14
N SER A 362 27.68 -19.79 -23.88
CA SER A 362 27.71 -18.63 -24.73
C SER A 362 26.54 -17.72 -24.33
N VAL A 363 26.74 -16.83 -23.35
CA VAL A 363 25.96 -15.59 -23.37
C VAL A 363 26.30 -15.01 -24.71
N ASN A 364 25.31 -14.84 -25.58
CA ASN A 364 25.53 -14.08 -26.80
C ASN A 364 25.83 -12.65 -26.33
N LEU A 365 27.09 -12.40 -25.99
CA LEU A 365 27.68 -11.10 -25.73
C LEU A 365 27.90 -10.43 -27.08
N ASP A 366 26.88 -10.51 -27.93
CA ASP A 366 26.82 -9.83 -29.20
C ASP A 366 27.23 -8.37 -28.91
N PRO A 367 28.23 -7.82 -29.62
CA PRO A 367 28.76 -6.48 -29.36
C PRO A 367 27.72 -5.35 -29.49
N THR A 368 26.46 -5.68 -29.80
CA THR A 368 25.23 -4.89 -29.68
C THR A 368 24.83 -4.58 -28.23
N GLY A 369 25.52 -5.11 -27.21
CA GLY A 369 25.41 -4.67 -25.81
C GLY A 369 25.81 -3.20 -25.53
N ARG A 370 26.03 -2.40 -26.58
CA ARG A 370 26.19 -0.96 -26.50
C ARG A 370 24.83 -0.38 -26.13
N PHE A 371 24.77 0.44 -25.09
CA PHE A 371 23.61 1.29 -24.89
C PHE A 371 23.56 2.24 -26.09
N GLU A 372 22.74 1.93 -27.09
CA GLU A 372 22.66 2.68 -28.35
C GLU A 372 21.88 3.99 -28.15
N ARG A 373 20.97 4.01 -27.18
CA ARG A 373 20.15 5.16 -26.80
C ARG A 373 20.29 5.45 -25.32
N ILE A 374 21.09 6.46 -25.01
CA ILE A 374 21.36 6.91 -23.64
C ILE A 374 20.47 8.11 -23.35
N MET A 375 19.62 8.02 -22.35
CA MET A 375 18.79 9.14 -21.91
C MET A 375 19.36 9.77 -20.64
N LEU A 376 19.79 11.02 -20.72
CA LEU A 376 20.21 11.83 -19.58
C LEU A 376 19.02 12.62 -19.04
N ALA A 377 18.61 12.33 -17.80
CA ALA A 377 17.63 13.14 -17.08
C ALA A 377 18.33 14.22 -16.24
N THR A 378 17.98 15.49 -16.47
CA THR A 378 18.56 16.64 -15.77
C THR A 378 17.49 17.59 -15.24
N ASP A 379 17.74 18.13 -14.05
CA ASP A 379 16.96 19.20 -13.42
C ASP A 379 17.74 20.53 -13.41
N GLY A 380 18.87 20.60 -14.13
CA GLY A 380 19.76 21.77 -14.15
C GLY A 380 20.55 22.00 -12.85
N SER A 381 20.38 21.14 -11.84
CA SER A 381 21.08 21.30 -10.56
C SER A 381 22.54 20.86 -10.63
N GLU A 382 23.34 21.31 -9.66
CA GLU A 382 24.72 20.86 -9.47
C GLU A 382 24.85 19.34 -9.23
N TYR A 383 23.76 18.64 -8.85
CA TYR A 383 23.74 17.20 -8.68
C TYR A 383 23.70 16.45 -10.02
N SER A 384 23.25 17.11 -11.08
CA SER A 384 23.16 16.56 -12.44
C SER A 384 24.49 16.67 -13.20
N SER A 385 25.46 17.49 -12.75
CA SER A 385 26.75 17.69 -13.43
C SER A 385 27.56 16.40 -13.62
N GLY A 386 27.55 15.52 -12.62
CA GLY A 386 28.20 14.20 -12.74
C GLY A 386 27.52 13.34 -13.80
N ALA A 387 26.20 13.32 -13.81
CA ALA A 387 25.39 12.57 -14.77
C ALA A 387 25.60 13.05 -16.20
N ILE A 388 25.65 14.38 -16.43
CA ILE A 388 25.92 14.97 -17.75
C ILE A 388 27.26 14.49 -18.29
N ARG A 389 28.33 14.60 -17.48
CA ARG A 389 29.68 14.18 -17.87
C ARG A 389 29.74 12.68 -18.20
N VAL A 390 29.18 11.83 -17.32
CA VAL A 390 29.20 10.37 -17.51
C VAL A 390 28.36 9.95 -18.72
N ALA A 391 27.17 10.52 -18.91
CA ALA A 391 26.31 10.23 -20.06
C ALA A 391 26.99 10.63 -21.38
N ALA A 392 27.60 11.81 -21.44
CA ALA A 392 28.31 12.27 -22.64
C ALA A 392 29.53 11.40 -22.97
N GLU A 393 30.32 11.03 -21.96
CA GLU A 393 31.45 10.13 -22.17
C GLU A 393 31.00 8.73 -22.63
N MET A 394 29.94 8.20 -22.00
CA MET A 394 29.38 6.90 -22.34
C MET A 394 28.78 6.91 -23.76
N ALA A 395 28.16 8.00 -24.18
CA ALA A 395 27.65 8.16 -25.54
C ALA A 395 28.78 8.22 -26.57
N ARG A 396 29.85 9.00 -26.31
CA ARG A 396 31.03 9.07 -27.20
C ARG A 396 31.70 7.72 -27.39
N ARG A 397 31.88 6.95 -26.30
CA ARG A 397 32.56 5.64 -26.35
C ARG A 397 31.76 4.57 -27.07
N ASN A 398 30.45 4.56 -26.85
CA ASN A 398 29.58 3.54 -27.44
C ASN A 398 29.03 3.93 -28.81
N HIS A 399 29.36 5.13 -29.31
CA HIS A 399 28.73 5.75 -30.48
C HIS A 399 27.20 5.79 -30.36
N ALA A 400 26.71 6.10 -29.16
CA ALA A 400 25.29 6.10 -28.83
C ALA A 400 24.63 7.44 -29.14
N LYS A 401 23.33 7.39 -29.46
CA LYS A 401 22.48 8.57 -29.48
C LYS A 401 22.23 9.03 -28.04
N LEU A 402 22.53 10.30 -27.77
CA LEU A 402 22.28 10.94 -26.49
C LEU A 402 20.96 11.74 -26.55
N LEU A 403 20.02 11.41 -25.66
CA LEU A 403 18.80 12.15 -25.43
C LEU A 403 18.90 12.91 -24.11
N ILE A 404 18.70 14.22 -24.12
CA ILE A 404 18.71 15.06 -22.91
C ILE A 404 17.26 15.42 -22.58
N VAL A 405 16.79 14.93 -21.43
CA VAL A 405 15.43 15.11 -20.95
C VAL A 405 15.42 15.99 -19.72
N SER A 406 14.54 16.99 -19.73
CA SER A 406 14.18 17.78 -18.57
C SER A 406 12.66 17.80 -18.43
N VAL A 407 12.16 17.73 -17.19
CA VAL A 407 10.73 17.63 -16.93
C VAL A 407 10.19 18.97 -16.44
N ALA A 408 9.24 19.53 -17.18
CA ALA A 408 8.40 20.63 -16.77
C ALA A 408 7.36 20.10 -15.78
N VAL A 409 7.61 20.34 -14.49
CA VAL A 409 6.73 19.89 -13.42
C VAL A 409 5.65 20.91 -13.19
N PHE A 410 4.40 20.54 -13.44
CA PHE A 410 3.25 21.36 -13.09
C PHE A 410 2.06 20.47 -12.80
N ASN A 411 1.20 20.92 -11.88
CA ASN A 411 -0.08 20.28 -11.63
C ASN A 411 -1.18 21.06 -12.39
N PRO A 412 -1.92 20.41 -13.30
CA PRO A 412 -2.99 21.02 -14.07
C PRO A 412 -4.08 21.71 -13.22
N GLU A 413 -4.26 21.33 -11.95
CA GLU A 413 -5.23 21.95 -11.06
C GLU A 413 -4.87 23.39 -10.65
N TYR A 414 -3.57 23.74 -10.67
CA TYR A 414 -3.10 25.10 -10.34
C TYR A 414 -2.91 26.00 -11.55
N SER A 415 -2.83 25.44 -12.76
CA SER A 415 -2.60 26.22 -14.00
C SER A 415 -3.79 27.13 -14.34
N THR A 416 -5.00 26.79 -13.90
CA THR A 416 -6.18 27.66 -13.99
C THR A 416 -6.16 28.83 -13.01
N SER A 417 -5.37 28.73 -11.94
CA SER A 417 -5.29 29.75 -10.87
C SER A 417 -4.12 30.72 -11.03
N VAL A 418 -3.08 30.34 -11.78
CA VAL A 418 -1.90 31.18 -12.05
C VAL A 418 -1.57 31.15 -13.55
N PRO A 419 -2.02 32.16 -14.32
CA PRO A 419 -1.69 32.28 -15.75
C PRO A 419 -0.18 32.27 -15.98
N GLY A 420 0.28 31.47 -16.96
CA GLY A 420 1.70 31.40 -17.35
C GLY A 420 2.58 30.45 -16.55
N LEU A 421 2.05 29.76 -15.52
CA LEU A 421 2.81 28.80 -14.72
C LEU A 421 3.37 27.63 -15.55
N GLU A 422 2.56 27.09 -16.47
CA GLU A 422 2.97 26.01 -17.39
C GLU A 422 4.10 26.46 -18.32
N ALA A 423 3.93 27.62 -18.97
CA ALA A 423 4.94 28.18 -19.87
C ALA A 423 6.27 28.46 -19.13
N ALA A 424 6.21 28.96 -17.90
CA ALA A 424 7.39 29.20 -17.07
C ALA A 424 8.09 27.88 -16.67
N ALA A 425 7.32 26.83 -16.34
CA ALA A 425 7.87 25.51 -16.01
C ALA A 425 8.55 24.87 -17.24
N GLU A 426 7.95 24.99 -18.42
CA GLU A 426 8.54 24.55 -19.69
C GLU A 426 9.80 25.32 -20.05
N GLU A 427 9.79 26.64 -19.90
CA GLU A 427 10.95 27.47 -20.19
C GLU A 427 12.11 27.12 -19.25
N MET A 428 11.83 26.93 -17.96
CA MET A 428 12.82 26.47 -16.98
C MET A 428 13.36 25.09 -17.36
N ALA A 429 12.49 24.13 -17.69
CA ALA A 429 12.90 22.80 -18.10
C ALA A 429 13.78 22.84 -19.37
N ARG A 430 13.42 23.68 -20.35
CA ARG A 430 14.19 23.89 -21.58
C ARG A 430 15.56 24.49 -21.29
N ARG A 431 15.66 25.51 -20.43
CA ARG A 431 16.96 26.09 -20.00
C ARG A 431 17.85 25.05 -19.32
N ASN A 432 17.28 24.21 -18.46
CA ASN A 432 18.01 23.13 -17.79
C ASN A 432 18.58 22.11 -18.79
N ALA A 433 17.79 21.72 -19.79
CA ALA A 433 18.23 20.80 -20.83
C ALA A 433 19.29 21.43 -21.76
N GLN A 434 19.14 22.72 -22.11
CA GLN A 434 20.12 23.47 -22.90
C GLN A 434 21.47 23.57 -22.18
N GLY A 435 21.48 23.88 -20.88
CA GLY A 435 22.72 23.91 -20.10
C GLY A 435 23.42 22.55 -20.03
N ALA A 436 22.67 21.45 -20.02
CA ALA A 436 23.24 20.10 -20.14
C ALA A 436 23.78 19.81 -21.55
N MET A 437 23.12 20.30 -22.60
CA MET A 437 23.57 20.17 -23.98
C MET A 437 24.89 20.90 -24.23
N GLU A 438 25.05 22.12 -23.71
CA GLU A 438 26.31 22.88 -23.76
C GLU A 438 27.46 22.13 -23.08
N GLN A 439 27.20 21.48 -21.95
CA GLN A 439 28.19 20.66 -21.25
C GLN A 439 28.49 19.33 -21.94
N ALA A 440 27.60 18.86 -22.82
CA ALA A 440 27.77 17.67 -23.65
C ALA A 440 28.35 18.00 -25.04
N ALA A 441 29.03 19.14 -25.20
CA ALA A 441 29.60 19.61 -26.46
C ALA A 441 30.40 18.53 -27.22
N GLY A 442 30.22 18.52 -28.54
CA GLY A 442 30.83 17.53 -29.44
C GLY A 442 29.99 16.26 -29.65
N LEU A 443 28.87 16.14 -28.95
CA LEU A 443 27.75 15.28 -29.34
C LEU A 443 26.67 16.15 -29.98
N ASP A 444 25.85 15.57 -30.86
CA ASP A 444 24.62 16.19 -31.37
C ASP A 444 23.41 15.59 -30.63
N PRO A 445 23.19 15.94 -29.34
CA PRO A 445 22.13 15.31 -28.55
C PRO A 445 20.76 15.85 -28.95
N GLU A 446 19.76 14.99 -28.87
CA GLU A 446 18.37 15.39 -28.99
C GLU A 446 17.86 15.95 -27.65
N LEU A 447 17.21 17.12 -27.68
CA LEU A 447 16.68 17.78 -26.49
C LEU A 447 15.17 17.58 -26.41
N VAL A 448 14.70 17.09 -25.26
CA VAL A 448 13.28 16.83 -25.00
C VAL A 448 12.86 17.48 -23.68
N VAL A 449 11.71 18.15 -23.71
CA VAL A 449 11.03 18.66 -22.52
C VAL A 449 9.74 17.87 -22.32
N MET A 450 9.66 17.12 -21.23
CA MET A 450 8.45 16.37 -20.86
C MET A 450 7.57 17.20 -19.94
N LYS A 451 6.25 17.03 -20.05
CA LYS A 451 5.27 17.64 -19.15
C LYS A 451 4.74 16.57 -18.20
N ALA A 452 4.85 16.78 -16.90
CA ALA A 452 4.32 15.82 -15.91
C ALA A 452 4.01 16.48 -14.56
N GLU A 453 3.16 15.83 -13.77
CA GLU A 453 2.86 16.26 -12.39
C GLU A 453 4.02 16.02 -11.41
N ASP A 454 4.94 15.12 -11.77
CA ASP A 454 6.07 14.72 -10.93
C ASP A 454 7.28 14.35 -11.82
N PRO A 455 8.52 14.79 -11.50
CA PRO A 455 9.72 14.47 -12.28
C PRO A 455 9.87 13.00 -12.67
N TYR A 456 9.60 12.04 -11.77
CA TYR A 456 9.83 10.63 -12.11
C TYR A 456 8.88 10.13 -13.21
N MET A 457 7.65 10.65 -13.29
CA MET A 457 6.68 10.26 -14.32
C MET A 457 7.21 10.68 -15.69
N GLY A 458 7.55 11.96 -15.86
CA GLY A 458 8.08 12.47 -17.12
C GLY A 458 9.39 11.79 -17.54
N ILE A 459 10.26 11.44 -16.58
CA ILE A 459 11.48 10.67 -16.87
C ILE A 459 11.16 9.26 -17.38
N VAL A 460 10.25 8.54 -16.73
CA VAL A 460 9.89 7.16 -17.13
C VAL A 460 9.14 7.15 -18.45
N GLU A 461 8.19 8.07 -18.65
CA GLU A 461 7.44 8.22 -19.90
C GLU A 461 8.37 8.55 -21.08
N ALA A 462 9.33 9.47 -20.91
CA ALA A 462 10.34 9.73 -21.95
C ALA A 462 11.19 8.50 -22.26
N ALA A 463 11.61 7.74 -21.24
CA ALA A 463 12.40 6.53 -21.48
C ALA A 463 11.64 5.52 -22.34
N GLU A 464 10.32 5.40 -22.14
CA GLU A 464 9.45 4.51 -22.92
C GLU A 464 9.17 5.06 -24.33
N GLU A 465 8.81 6.33 -24.43
CA GLU A 465 8.48 7.01 -25.71
C GLU A 465 9.68 7.00 -26.67
N TYR A 466 10.87 7.31 -26.17
CA TYR A 466 12.09 7.38 -26.97
C TYR A 466 12.89 6.07 -27.00
N ARG A 467 12.38 5.03 -26.31
CA ARG A 467 12.98 3.69 -26.18
C ARG A 467 14.45 3.77 -25.74
N ALA A 468 14.67 4.43 -24.60
CA ALA A 468 15.99 4.53 -24.00
C ALA A 468 16.45 3.16 -23.44
N ASP A 469 17.68 2.77 -23.75
CA ASP A 469 18.28 1.53 -23.21
C ASP A 469 18.71 1.72 -21.74
N ILE A 470 19.01 2.98 -21.39
CA ILE A 470 19.47 3.38 -20.06
C ILE A 470 19.08 4.83 -19.75
N ILE A 471 18.66 5.02 -18.50
CA ILE A 471 18.47 6.35 -17.89
C ILE A 471 19.71 6.69 -17.08
N VAL A 472 20.34 7.82 -17.37
CA VAL A 472 21.45 8.38 -16.58
C VAL A 472 20.92 9.59 -15.81
N MET A 473 21.07 9.60 -14.50
CA MET A 473 20.57 10.70 -13.66
C MET A 473 21.47 10.99 -12.46
N GLY A 474 21.42 12.22 -11.97
CA GLY A 474 22.17 12.66 -10.80
C GLY A 474 21.66 12.06 -9.49
N ARG A 475 22.56 11.91 -8.51
CA ARG A 475 22.20 11.56 -7.12
C ARG A 475 21.99 12.82 -6.28
N ARG A 476 20.75 13.12 -5.90
CA ARG A 476 20.45 14.23 -4.99
C ARG A 476 20.85 13.88 -3.54
N GLY A 477 21.62 14.75 -2.89
CA GLY A 477 22.21 14.51 -1.56
C GLY A 477 21.30 14.81 -0.36
N LYS A 478 21.74 14.40 0.84
CA LYS A 478 21.06 14.54 2.14
C LYS A 478 20.98 16.01 2.59
N ARG A 479 19.91 16.74 2.28
CA ARG A 479 19.62 18.03 2.96
C ARG A 479 18.25 18.17 3.60
N ASN A 480 17.22 17.43 3.17
CA ASN A 480 15.84 17.72 3.62
C ASN A 480 15.11 16.59 4.37
N LEU A 481 15.64 15.36 4.42
CA LEU A 481 15.10 14.29 5.25
C LEU A 481 16.23 13.40 5.77
N ALA A 482 16.37 13.31 7.10
CA ALA A 482 17.38 12.47 7.75
C ALA A 482 17.25 10.95 7.49
N ARG A 483 16.18 10.50 6.81
CA ARG A 483 15.85 9.08 6.60
C ARG A 483 15.96 8.56 5.15
N ALA A 484 15.92 9.41 4.13
CA ALA A 484 16.00 8.96 2.73
C ALA A 484 17.47 8.93 2.25
N MET A 485 17.99 7.75 1.92
CA MET A 485 19.38 7.60 1.44
C MET A 485 19.52 7.88 -0.07
N VAL A 486 18.45 7.65 -0.82
CA VAL A 486 18.30 7.94 -2.26
C VAL A 486 17.16 8.94 -2.38
N GLY A 487 17.30 9.99 -3.21
CA GLY A 487 16.22 10.96 -3.42
C GLY A 487 14.94 10.28 -3.92
N ASP A 488 13.77 10.81 -3.54
CA ASP A 488 12.46 10.20 -3.83
C ASP A 488 12.26 9.95 -5.34
N ALA A 489 12.56 10.94 -6.18
CA ALA A 489 12.50 10.80 -7.64
C ALA A 489 13.40 9.68 -8.15
N THR A 490 14.66 9.61 -7.69
CA THR A 490 15.61 8.56 -8.10
C THR A 490 15.10 7.16 -7.72
N ALA A 491 14.60 6.97 -6.50
CA ALA A 491 14.06 5.69 -6.07
C ALA A 491 12.84 5.26 -6.91
N ARG A 492 11.96 6.20 -7.26
CA ARG A 492 10.77 5.94 -8.08
C ARG A 492 11.11 5.67 -9.54
N VAL A 493 12.10 6.36 -10.12
CA VAL A 493 12.62 6.06 -11.46
C VAL A 493 13.20 4.65 -11.49
N ILE A 494 14.08 4.28 -10.54
CA ILE A 494 14.61 2.91 -10.50
C ILE A 494 13.50 1.89 -10.25
N GLY A 495 12.48 2.21 -9.46
CA GLY A 495 11.33 1.35 -9.25
C GLY A 495 10.55 1.09 -10.54
N ARG A 496 10.24 2.13 -11.31
CA ARG A 496 9.24 2.07 -12.40
C ARG A 496 9.79 2.04 -13.82
N ALA A 497 11.03 2.46 -14.06
CA ALA A 497 11.62 2.42 -15.39
C ALA A 497 11.64 0.98 -15.95
N SER A 498 11.34 0.84 -17.24
CA SER A 498 11.42 -0.40 -17.98
C SER A 498 12.86 -0.78 -18.36
N CYS A 499 13.78 0.20 -18.37
CA CYS A 499 15.18 0.03 -18.72
C CYS A 499 16.14 0.25 -17.53
N ASN A 500 17.44 0.07 -17.76
CA ASN A 500 18.48 0.20 -16.74
C ASN A 500 18.62 1.64 -16.25
N VAL A 501 19.02 1.84 -14.99
CA VAL A 501 19.17 3.19 -14.42
C VAL A 501 20.57 3.36 -13.83
N LEU A 502 21.35 4.29 -14.39
CA LEU A 502 22.66 4.70 -13.89
C LEU A 502 22.52 5.94 -13.01
N VAL A 503 22.75 5.77 -11.72
CA VAL A 503 22.74 6.87 -10.75
C VAL A 503 24.16 7.38 -10.54
N VAL A 504 24.37 8.66 -10.80
CA VAL A 504 25.70 9.28 -10.84
C VAL A 504 25.87 10.31 -9.72
N PRO A 505 26.80 10.08 -8.77
CA PRO A 505 27.19 11.10 -7.79
C PRO A 505 27.83 12.31 -8.46
N ARG A 506 27.64 13.51 -7.88
CA ARG A 506 28.17 14.78 -8.40
C ARG A 506 29.68 14.74 -8.73
N GLY A 507 30.48 14.14 -7.85
CA GLY A 507 31.94 14.05 -7.98
C GLY A 507 32.45 12.87 -8.80
N ALA A 508 31.57 12.08 -9.43
CA ALA A 508 31.97 10.87 -10.13
C ALA A 508 32.88 11.14 -11.35
N GLY A 509 33.91 10.30 -11.52
CA GLY A 509 34.79 10.32 -12.69
C GLY A 509 34.16 9.66 -13.95
N ASN A 510 34.98 9.42 -14.97
CA ASN A 510 34.55 9.03 -16.32
C ASN A 510 34.41 7.50 -16.55
N CYS A 511 34.34 6.66 -15.51
CA CYS A 511 34.17 5.20 -15.64
C CYS A 511 35.18 4.52 -16.59
N ARG A 512 36.48 4.64 -16.29
CA ARG A 512 37.62 4.18 -17.11
C ARG A 512 38.50 3.13 -16.45
N THR A 513 38.35 2.85 -15.16
CA THR A 513 39.34 2.03 -14.42
C THR A 513 38.87 0.61 -14.18
N GLY A 514 37.58 0.38 -13.94
CA GLY A 514 37.09 -0.97 -13.71
C GLY A 514 35.65 -1.02 -13.20
N ILE A 515 35.02 -2.17 -13.40
CA ILE A 515 33.63 -2.42 -13.01
C ILE A 515 33.62 -3.38 -11.82
N LEU A 516 32.88 -3.05 -10.77
CA LEU A 516 32.52 -4.01 -9.73
C LEU A 516 31.08 -4.46 -9.93
N VAL A 517 30.83 -5.77 -9.96
CA VAL A 517 29.48 -6.34 -9.93
C VAL A 517 29.20 -7.03 -8.60
N ALA A 518 28.09 -6.65 -7.97
CA ALA A 518 27.61 -7.28 -6.75
C ALA A 518 26.58 -8.37 -7.09
N THR A 519 26.83 -9.60 -6.63
CA THR A 519 25.94 -10.74 -6.84
C THR A 519 25.49 -11.41 -5.54
N ASP A 520 24.18 -11.67 -5.45
CA ASP A 520 23.59 -12.52 -4.41
C ASP A 520 23.12 -13.87 -4.97
N GLY A 521 23.44 -14.16 -6.24
CA GLY A 521 23.03 -15.37 -6.95
C GLY A 521 21.56 -15.39 -7.38
N SER A 522 20.86 -14.26 -7.33
CA SER A 522 19.51 -14.10 -7.85
C SER A 522 19.47 -13.80 -9.35
N ARG A 523 18.31 -14.00 -9.98
CA ARG A 523 18.08 -13.61 -11.39
C ARG A 523 18.42 -12.14 -11.69
N PHE A 524 18.19 -11.25 -10.71
CA PHE A 524 18.47 -9.82 -10.86
C PHE A 524 19.97 -9.55 -10.82
N SER A 525 20.72 -10.25 -9.95
CA SER A 525 22.17 -10.17 -9.97
C SER A 525 22.81 -10.86 -11.16
N ASP A 526 22.17 -11.90 -11.71
CA ASP A 526 22.66 -12.57 -12.92
C ASP A 526 22.48 -11.67 -14.15
N ALA A 527 21.33 -11.00 -14.28
CA ALA A 527 21.13 -9.94 -15.29
C ALA A 527 22.16 -8.81 -15.14
N ALA A 528 22.48 -8.43 -13.90
CA ALA A 528 23.50 -7.44 -13.59
C ALA A 528 24.90 -7.91 -13.99
N ALA A 529 25.24 -9.18 -13.76
CA ALA A 529 26.50 -9.79 -14.18
C ALA A 529 26.65 -9.84 -15.70
N VAL A 530 25.59 -10.20 -16.43
CA VAL A 530 25.59 -10.17 -17.90
C VAL A 530 25.81 -8.74 -18.40
N THR A 531 25.08 -7.77 -17.86
CA THR A 531 25.22 -6.35 -18.24
C THR A 531 26.62 -5.82 -17.93
N ALA A 532 27.17 -6.17 -16.76
CA ALA A 532 28.53 -5.79 -16.37
C ALA A 532 29.58 -6.41 -17.29
N GLY A 533 29.42 -7.68 -17.67
CA GLY A 533 30.28 -8.36 -18.63
C GLY A 533 30.26 -7.68 -20.01
N LYS A 534 29.08 -7.38 -20.55
CA LYS A 534 28.93 -6.64 -21.81
C LYS A 534 29.65 -5.29 -21.77
N LEU A 535 29.48 -4.53 -20.70
CA LEU A 535 30.16 -3.25 -20.52
C LEU A 535 31.68 -3.39 -20.41
N ALA A 536 32.14 -4.40 -19.67
CA ALA A 536 33.56 -4.67 -19.49
C ALA A 536 34.23 -5.05 -20.81
N VAL A 537 33.59 -5.91 -21.62
CA VAL A 537 34.09 -6.33 -22.95
C VAL A 537 34.11 -5.15 -23.91
N ALA A 538 32.99 -4.43 -24.03
CA ALA A 538 32.88 -3.30 -24.96
C ALA A 538 33.89 -2.17 -24.68
N ASN A 539 34.33 -2.02 -23.43
CA ASN A 539 35.24 -0.95 -23.00
C ASN A 539 36.64 -1.45 -22.61
N ASN A 540 36.93 -2.75 -22.76
CA ASN A 540 38.17 -3.40 -22.31
C ASN A 540 38.55 -3.06 -20.85
N LEU A 541 37.58 -3.19 -19.93
CA LEU A 541 37.74 -2.86 -18.51
C LEU A 541 37.86 -4.13 -17.64
N PRO A 542 38.66 -4.11 -16.57
CA PRO A 542 38.70 -5.23 -15.62
C PRO A 542 37.37 -5.33 -14.84
N LEU A 543 36.98 -6.56 -14.49
CA LEU A 543 35.75 -6.88 -13.77
C LEU A 543 36.04 -7.49 -12.39
N SER A 544 35.44 -6.93 -11.35
CA SER A 544 35.50 -7.42 -9.97
C SER A 544 34.14 -7.94 -9.55
N VAL A 545 34.02 -9.24 -9.32
CA VAL A 545 32.78 -9.90 -8.89
C VAL A 545 32.83 -10.09 -7.38
N VAL A 546 31.84 -9.54 -6.66
CA VAL A 546 31.74 -9.68 -5.21
C VAL A 546 30.40 -10.27 -4.79
N SER A 547 30.43 -11.20 -3.85
CA SER A 547 29.26 -11.58 -3.05
C SER A 547 29.54 -11.34 -1.57
N VAL A 548 28.56 -10.79 -0.86
CA VAL A 548 28.71 -10.46 0.57
C VAL A 548 28.00 -11.50 1.43
N VAL A 549 28.73 -12.03 2.40
CA VAL A 549 28.18 -12.86 3.48
C VAL A 549 28.13 -12.05 4.79
N LEU A 550 26.99 -12.07 5.47
CA LEU A 550 26.83 -11.49 6.80
C LEU A 550 27.19 -12.53 7.89
N PRO A 551 27.64 -12.12 9.09
CA PRO A 551 27.93 -13.04 10.19
C PRO A 551 26.73 -13.91 10.60
N SER A 552 25.51 -13.43 10.36
CA SER A 552 24.26 -14.17 10.63
C SER A 552 23.92 -15.23 9.57
N HIS A 553 24.67 -15.30 8.46
CA HIS A 553 24.44 -16.29 7.42
C HIS A 553 25.01 -17.67 7.81
N ASN A 554 24.24 -18.72 7.53
CA ASN A 554 24.65 -20.10 7.74
C ASN A 554 25.68 -20.57 6.68
N GLN A 555 26.23 -21.77 6.89
CA GLN A 555 27.22 -22.38 5.99
C GLN A 555 26.68 -22.56 4.56
N GLN A 556 25.39 -22.88 4.41
CA GLN A 556 24.74 -22.99 3.11
C GLN A 556 24.77 -21.66 2.34
N ARG A 557 24.44 -20.53 2.99
CA ARG A 557 24.49 -19.20 2.37
C ARG A 557 25.90 -18.80 1.96
N ARG A 558 26.93 -19.23 2.70
CA ARG A 558 28.34 -19.07 2.32
C ARG A 558 28.68 -19.86 1.05
N GLN A 559 28.23 -21.10 0.96
CA GLN A 559 28.40 -21.93 -0.23
C GLN A 559 27.67 -21.34 -1.45
N GLU A 560 26.45 -20.87 -1.28
CA GLU A 560 25.69 -20.21 -2.36
C GLU A 560 26.39 -18.94 -2.88
N ALA A 561 26.95 -18.13 -1.97
CA ALA A 561 27.74 -16.95 -2.35
C ALA A 561 28.97 -17.35 -3.17
N GLN A 562 29.66 -18.42 -2.76
CA GLN A 562 30.81 -18.97 -3.51
C GLN A 562 30.38 -19.46 -4.90
N ILE A 563 29.26 -20.19 -4.98
CA ILE A 563 28.70 -20.66 -6.25
C ILE A 563 28.34 -19.50 -7.16
N ALA A 564 27.69 -18.45 -6.64
CA ALA A 564 27.28 -17.28 -7.42
C ALA A 564 28.49 -16.57 -8.04
N VAL A 565 29.53 -16.31 -7.24
CA VAL A 565 30.77 -15.64 -7.70
C VAL A 565 31.49 -16.49 -8.74
N GLN A 566 31.58 -17.81 -8.52
CA GLN A 566 32.22 -18.72 -9.48
C GLN A 566 31.43 -18.88 -10.77
N ARG A 567 30.09 -18.84 -10.69
CA ARG A 567 29.21 -18.89 -11.85
C ARG A 567 29.45 -17.71 -12.79
N VAL A 568 29.50 -16.49 -12.26
CA VAL A 568 29.79 -15.29 -13.04
C VAL A 568 31.20 -15.36 -13.65
N ARG A 569 32.20 -15.76 -12.85
CA ARG A 569 33.59 -15.90 -13.34
C ARG A 569 33.68 -16.88 -14.51
N LYS A 570 33.10 -18.08 -14.38
CA LYS A 570 33.10 -19.10 -15.44
C LYS A 570 32.33 -18.64 -16.68
N GLY A 571 31.20 -17.97 -16.49
CA GLY A 571 30.38 -17.46 -17.60
C GLY A 571 31.08 -16.41 -18.46
N LEU A 572 32.08 -15.71 -17.91
CA LEU A 572 32.85 -14.66 -18.57
C LEU A 572 34.31 -15.05 -18.87
N GLU A 573 34.70 -16.30 -18.61
CA GLU A 573 36.09 -16.76 -18.75
C GLU A 573 36.60 -16.69 -20.20
N LYS A 574 35.70 -16.83 -21.18
CA LYS A 574 36.02 -16.80 -22.62
C LYS A 574 36.29 -15.39 -23.18
N GLU A 575 35.97 -14.35 -22.41
CA GLU A 575 36.01 -12.96 -22.88
C GLU A 575 37.38 -12.29 -22.76
N HIS A 576 38.42 -13.03 -22.33
CA HIS A 576 39.82 -12.55 -22.22
C HIS A 576 40.01 -11.25 -21.41
N LEU A 577 39.13 -10.98 -20.44
CA LEU A 577 39.24 -9.83 -19.53
C LEU A 577 39.88 -10.21 -18.19
N PRO A 578 40.55 -9.26 -17.49
CA PRO A 578 40.96 -9.47 -16.10
C PRO A 578 39.74 -9.56 -15.18
N ILE A 579 39.43 -10.75 -14.67
CA ILE A 579 38.31 -11.00 -13.77
C ILE A 579 38.81 -11.45 -12.39
N SER A 580 38.45 -10.67 -11.36
CA SER A 580 38.62 -11.08 -9.96
C SER A 580 37.27 -11.46 -9.36
N ALA A 581 37.25 -12.45 -8.48
CA ALA A 581 36.01 -12.99 -7.95
C ALA A 581 36.20 -13.35 -6.47
N ALA A 582 35.45 -12.71 -5.57
CA ALA A 582 35.62 -12.87 -4.12
C ALA A 582 34.29 -12.94 -3.36
N VAL A 583 34.25 -13.79 -2.35
CA VAL A 583 33.24 -13.73 -1.29
C VAL A 583 33.84 -12.95 -0.12
N VAL A 584 33.16 -11.90 0.31
CA VAL A 584 33.64 -11.02 1.38
C VAL A 584 32.66 -11.08 2.56
N GLU A 585 33.20 -11.34 3.75
CA GLU A 585 32.42 -11.33 4.98
C GLU A 585 32.40 -9.94 5.60
N GLY A 586 31.24 -9.49 6.08
CA GLY A 586 31.14 -8.21 6.80
C GLY A 586 29.75 -7.91 7.36
N GLY A 587 29.67 -6.93 8.26
CA GLY A 587 28.45 -6.64 9.02
C GLY A 587 27.28 -6.10 8.20
N ARG A 588 27.54 -5.39 7.10
CA ARG A 588 26.52 -4.80 6.22
C ARG A 588 26.93 -4.87 4.75
N ALA A 589 26.06 -5.43 3.91
CA ALA A 589 26.35 -5.60 2.49
C ALA A 589 26.61 -4.29 1.75
N ASP A 590 25.88 -3.21 2.06
CA ASP A 590 26.08 -1.91 1.44
C ASP A 590 27.48 -1.34 1.69
N GLU A 591 27.99 -1.49 2.91
CA GLU A 591 29.31 -0.99 3.30
C GLU A 591 30.43 -1.82 2.68
N VAL A 592 30.25 -3.15 2.67
CA VAL A 592 31.23 -4.08 2.08
C VAL A 592 31.33 -3.87 0.57
N ILE A 593 30.20 -3.71 -0.14
CA ILE A 593 30.21 -3.48 -1.60
C ILE A 593 30.96 -2.20 -1.95
N VAL A 594 30.66 -1.09 -1.26
CA VAL A 594 31.33 0.20 -1.50
C VAL A 594 32.82 0.14 -1.15
N ALA A 595 33.17 -0.50 -0.02
CA ALA A 595 34.56 -0.68 0.38
C ALA A 595 35.33 -1.56 -0.63
N GLN A 596 34.71 -2.63 -1.13
CA GLN A 596 35.32 -3.51 -2.11
C GLN A 596 35.53 -2.79 -3.46
N ALA A 597 34.60 -1.91 -3.87
CA ALA A 597 34.76 -1.15 -5.10
C ALA A 597 35.98 -0.22 -5.03
N ARG A 598 36.18 0.45 -3.88
CA ARG A 598 37.40 1.23 -3.61
C ARG A 598 38.66 0.35 -3.63
N LYS A 599 38.62 -0.80 -2.96
CA LYS A 599 39.75 -1.73 -2.88
C LYS A 599 40.17 -2.28 -4.24
N SER A 600 39.21 -2.57 -5.13
CA SER A 600 39.49 -3.06 -6.48
C SER A 600 39.81 -1.94 -7.48
N GLY A 601 39.80 -0.67 -7.08
CA GLY A 601 39.97 0.46 -7.99
C GLY A 601 38.85 0.58 -9.02
N ALA A 602 37.67 0.01 -8.74
CA ALA A 602 36.52 0.11 -9.62
C ALA A 602 35.93 1.52 -9.54
N ASP A 603 35.52 2.05 -10.69
CA ASP A 603 34.88 3.36 -10.81
C ASP A 603 33.46 3.28 -11.37
N MET A 604 32.87 2.07 -11.41
CA MET A 604 31.44 1.83 -11.55
C MET A 604 31.02 0.60 -10.73
N ILE A 605 29.87 0.66 -10.07
CA ILE A 605 29.22 -0.50 -9.44
C ILE A 605 28.02 -0.91 -10.29
N VAL A 606 27.89 -2.20 -10.58
CA VAL A 606 26.74 -2.79 -11.28
C VAL A 606 26.05 -3.76 -10.32
N MET A 607 24.74 -3.64 -10.19
CA MET A 607 23.95 -4.54 -9.34
C MET A 607 22.51 -4.67 -9.80
N GLY A 608 21.83 -5.72 -9.37
CA GLY A 608 20.39 -5.85 -9.57
C GLY A 608 19.64 -4.75 -8.80
N SER A 609 18.58 -4.22 -9.41
CA SER A 609 17.63 -3.32 -8.73
C SER A 609 16.92 -3.98 -7.53
N HIS A 610 16.85 -5.32 -7.53
CA HIS A 610 16.27 -6.15 -6.48
C HIS A 610 17.21 -7.32 -6.16
N GLY A 611 17.00 -7.96 -5.01
CA GLY A 611 17.67 -9.21 -4.65
C GLY A 611 16.70 -10.39 -4.63
N ARG A 612 17.05 -11.44 -3.88
CA ARG A 612 16.26 -12.68 -3.78
C ARG A 612 14.80 -12.55 -3.32
N THR A 613 14.45 -11.52 -2.56
CA THR A 613 13.13 -11.39 -1.92
C THR A 613 12.08 -10.70 -2.79
N GLY A 614 12.38 -10.38 -4.06
CA GLY A 614 11.66 -9.44 -4.92
C GLY A 614 10.12 -9.53 -4.90
N LEU A 615 9.52 -8.81 -3.95
CA LEU A 615 8.11 -8.49 -3.88
C LEU A 615 7.92 -7.09 -4.51
N ASP A 616 6.98 -7.02 -5.45
CA ASP A 616 6.58 -5.87 -6.25
C ASP A 616 7.61 -5.34 -7.26
N ARG A 617 7.23 -5.26 -8.54
CA ARG A 617 8.01 -4.67 -9.65
C ARG A 617 8.28 -3.16 -9.49
N VAL A 618 7.91 -2.54 -8.37
CA VAL A 618 7.83 -1.09 -8.18
C VAL A 618 8.79 -0.57 -7.09
N LEU A 619 9.37 -1.43 -6.24
CA LEU A 619 10.14 -1.00 -5.05
C LEU A 619 11.63 -1.38 -5.09
N LEU A 620 12.52 -0.38 -5.08
CA LEU A 620 13.98 -0.57 -5.02
C LEU A 620 14.41 -1.47 -3.85
N GLY A 621 15.28 -2.45 -4.13
CA GLY A 621 15.83 -3.33 -3.11
C GLY A 621 16.65 -2.60 -2.05
N SER A 622 16.50 -2.99 -0.78
CA SER A 622 17.10 -2.25 0.34
C SER A 622 18.64 -2.16 0.32
N VAL A 623 19.32 -3.16 -0.24
CA VAL A 623 20.79 -3.12 -0.42
C VAL A 623 21.16 -2.15 -1.54
N ALA A 624 20.44 -2.18 -2.67
CA ALA A 624 20.66 -1.28 -3.80
C ALA A 624 20.46 0.18 -3.39
N GLU A 625 19.38 0.49 -2.66
CA GLU A 625 19.13 1.82 -2.13
C GLU A 625 20.31 2.33 -1.29
N ARG A 626 20.82 1.50 -0.36
CA ARG A 626 21.92 1.89 0.52
C ARG A 626 23.26 2.02 -0.21
N VAL A 627 23.54 1.16 -1.19
CA VAL A 627 24.74 1.27 -2.04
C VAL A 627 24.69 2.58 -2.84
N ILE A 628 23.58 2.87 -3.52
CA ILE A 628 23.38 4.12 -4.28
C ILE A 628 23.55 5.33 -3.36
N GLY A 629 22.96 5.29 -2.15
CA GLY A 629 23.03 6.40 -1.20
C GLY A 629 24.43 6.68 -0.64
N ARG A 630 25.31 5.66 -0.60
CA ARG A 630 26.67 5.76 -0.03
C ARG A 630 27.78 5.86 -1.07
N SER A 631 27.55 5.39 -2.29
CA SER A 631 28.59 5.34 -3.31
C SER A 631 29.05 6.74 -3.74
N GLU A 632 30.37 6.87 -3.89
CA GLU A 632 31.03 8.04 -4.49
C GLU A 632 31.26 7.87 -6.00
N ILE A 633 31.08 6.65 -6.50
CA ILE A 633 31.16 6.28 -7.91
C ILE A 633 29.78 5.92 -8.47
N PRO A 634 29.57 5.95 -9.80
CA PRO A 634 28.29 5.61 -10.42
C PRO A 634 27.81 4.20 -10.08
N VAL A 635 26.50 4.07 -9.91
CA VAL A 635 25.84 2.78 -9.63
C VAL A 635 24.80 2.50 -10.71
N LEU A 636 25.03 1.44 -11.47
CA LEU A 636 24.10 0.92 -12.47
C LEU A 636 23.16 -0.09 -11.82
N ALA A 637 21.90 0.30 -11.68
CA ALA A 637 20.81 -0.56 -11.24
C ALA A 637 20.20 -1.26 -12.47
N VAL A 638 20.42 -2.56 -12.56
CA VAL A 638 19.97 -3.39 -13.69
C VAL A 638 18.56 -3.92 -13.45
N LYS A 639 17.73 -3.86 -14.49
CA LYS A 639 16.41 -4.48 -14.56
C LYS A 639 16.54 -5.90 -15.09
N ALA A 640 15.91 -6.86 -14.41
CA ALA A 640 15.73 -8.19 -15.00
C ALA A 640 14.53 -8.10 -15.96
N ALA A 641 14.75 -8.45 -17.22
CA ALA A 641 13.70 -8.58 -18.23
C ALA A 641 12.66 -9.64 -17.84
#